data_AF-A0A972YZA2-F1
#
_entry.id   AF-A0A972YZA2-F1
#
_cell.length_a   1.000
_cell.length_b   1.000
_cell.length_c   1.000
_cell.angle_alpha   90.00
_cell.angle_beta   90.00
_cell.angle_gamma   90.00
#
_symmetry.space_group_name_H-M   'P 1'
#
loop_
_entity.id
_entity.type
_entity.pdbx_description
1 polymer ?
#
loop_
_entity_poly.entity_id
_entity_poly.type
_entity_poly.pdbx_seq_one_letter_code
_entity_poly.pdbx_strand_id
1 'polypeptide(L)'
;NDATEWLDTDGDGVGNNSDVFPNDATEWLDTDGDGVGDNADSDDVNDGFTDVIDAFDNDPLEWFDTDNDGIGNNADIDDDGDGRADSIDLFPLDATEWLDADNDGIGDNADSDDDNDGIRDVDDDFPFNPVEGSDTDGDGLGNIFDNDDDNDGYLDFEDQLPLDPTEHLDTDGDLVGNNADLDDDGDGMSDVFELLHNFDPLNGDDALLDTDFDGVTNGAEALAGTHPLLDDYAPIITPPQAVHINADHTFTKLNLQRLVFLTNISVQDGLDGASCCGLTALGFETGAKNVSSGLLPVLWRAVDNAGNIATVEQTVNIHPLVNFSASQLVAEGGVARVEVILSGEAPAYPVTLPLTITGSVDNADYHLADNKIVIIQGTAGFIDINLHSDFQLEGDEELIVSFEQGVNAGVHVKHIIIVTEANVAPNINVTVWQKGIQVPSIAKNDGEVTVVLTIKDSNINDSHQIDWQIPDYLNVVQSSDGLALVFPVASVVLPDENKGLITIAVTVTDSGNNSNSGSAELSQTKQVFLPLFASQKTLGNLDSDRDGISDLLEGFSDDDLDGLPAYMDNSTIPYLQPLHINAAVVKLAETEPGLQLRLGKFALLQNSDGLQLSQQEILATGLVEQDNLANTMGYFDFEIHNIMPFGRSVAIVLPLGDAIVEYSVYRKINGEQQWVDFVEDSNNVIATSATINGVCPAPHSDLYQVGLNVGDTCLKLLIEDGGANDADGIANGVIDDPGGIAVVDNNTISLDVIPTKSSSGSLSFLALVSLLLLLYRRKFSLAN
;
A
#
# COMPACT_ATOMS: atom_id res chain seq x y z
N ASN A 1 139.31 10.80 13.31
CA ASN A 1 140.52 11.45 12.71
C ASN A 1 140.56 12.94 13.05
N ASP A 2 140.30 13.24 14.32
CA ASP A 2 140.70 14.51 14.92
C ASP A 2 142.20 14.42 15.22
N ALA A 3 142.96 15.46 14.89
CA ALA A 3 144.40 15.49 15.10
C ALA A 3 144.81 15.57 16.59
N THR A 4 143.85 15.68 17.51
CA THR A 4 144.05 15.70 18.97
C THR A 4 143.84 14.33 19.65
N GLU A 5 143.32 13.34 18.92
CA GLU A 5 143.14 11.97 19.41
C GLU A 5 144.51 11.27 19.54
N TRP A 6 144.80 10.76 20.73
CA TRP A 6 146.10 10.17 21.04
C TRP A 6 146.04 8.65 21.22
N LEU A 7 144.85 8.09 21.45
CA LEU A 7 144.58 6.67 21.63
C LEU A 7 143.08 6.40 21.40
N ASP A 8 142.79 5.29 20.74
CA ASP A 8 141.47 4.69 20.57
C ASP A 8 141.66 3.23 21.03
N THR A 9 141.11 2.89 22.18
CA THR A 9 141.54 1.72 22.97
C THR A 9 140.76 0.47 22.61
N ASP A 10 139.51 0.62 22.21
CA ASP A 10 138.57 -0.43 21.81
C ASP A 10 138.28 -0.44 20.31
N GLY A 11 138.59 0.63 19.59
CA GLY A 11 138.67 0.66 18.13
C GLY A 11 137.36 0.93 17.42
N ASP A 12 136.41 1.62 18.05
CA ASP A 12 135.11 1.95 17.49
C ASP A 12 135.12 3.16 16.54
N GLY A 13 136.21 3.93 16.56
CA GLY A 13 136.40 5.12 15.73
C GLY A 13 136.21 6.45 16.45
N VAL A 14 135.91 6.46 17.75
CA VAL A 14 135.90 7.64 18.63
C VAL A 14 137.12 7.59 19.54
N GLY A 15 137.97 8.63 19.55
CA GLY A 15 139.16 8.61 20.40
C GLY A 15 138.81 8.67 21.89
N ASN A 16 139.62 8.01 22.74
CA ASN A 16 139.46 7.89 24.20
C ASN A 16 139.18 9.21 24.97
N ASN A 17 139.51 10.38 24.40
CA ASN A 17 139.30 11.67 25.04
C ASN A 17 137.91 12.28 24.79
N SER A 18 137.14 11.72 23.86
CA SER A 18 135.77 12.14 23.53
C SER A 18 134.77 11.00 23.73
N ASP A 19 135.23 9.75 23.70
CA ASP A 19 134.45 8.57 24.01
C ASP A 19 134.11 8.51 25.52
N VAL A 20 132.83 8.45 25.85
CA VAL A 20 132.35 8.33 27.24
C VAL A 20 132.60 6.91 27.78
N PHE A 21 132.70 5.91 26.90
CA PHE A 21 133.02 4.52 27.23
C PHE A 21 134.29 4.00 26.52
N PRO A 22 135.51 4.54 26.82
CA PRO A 22 136.76 4.25 26.09
C PRO A 22 137.29 2.81 26.06
N ASN A 23 136.53 1.82 26.55
CA ASN A 23 136.89 0.41 26.45
C ASN A 23 135.71 -0.47 25.97
N ASP A 24 134.58 0.12 25.58
CA ASP A 24 133.43 -0.57 25.02
C ASP A 24 133.16 -0.07 23.60
N ALA A 25 133.61 -0.84 22.61
CA ALA A 25 133.49 -0.44 21.20
C ALA A 25 132.04 -0.38 20.66
N THR A 26 131.02 -0.65 21.49
CA THR A 26 129.61 -0.53 21.11
C THR A 26 128.94 0.74 21.62
N GLU A 27 129.59 1.51 22.50
CA GLU A 27 129.03 2.72 23.08
C GLU A 27 130.04 3.86 23.04
N TRP A 28 129.58 5.06 22.66
CA TRP A 28 130.45 6.25 22.60
C TRP A 28 129.81 7.51 23.19
N LEU A 29 128.48 7.54 23.33
CA LEU A 29 127.69 8.65 23.84
C LEU A 29 126.77 8.15 24.97
N ASP A 30 126.52 9.03 25.94
CA ASP A 30 125.67 8.84 27.12
C ASP A 30 124.98 10.19 27.34
N THR A 31 123.89 10.41 26.61
CA THR A 31 123.28 11.74 26.43
C THR A 31 122.69 12.26 27.73
N ASP A 32 122.13 11.39 28.56
CA ASP A 32 121.56 11.75 29.85
C ASP A 32 122.54 11.57 31.04
N GLY A 33 123.63 10.84 30.83
CA GLY A 33 124.69 10.64 31.80
C GLY A 33 124.39 9.61 32.88
N ASP A 34 123.45 8.67 32.65
CA ASP A 34 123.07 7.65 33.63
C ASP A 34 124.08 6.49 33.73
N GLY A 35 124.99 6.41 32.76
CA GLY A 35 126.04 5.42 32.66
C GLY A 35 125.72 4.20 31.78
N VAL A 36 124.59 4.20 31.09
CA VAL A 36 124.27 3.37 29.92
C VAL A 36 124.56 4.20 28.66
N GLY A 37 125.12 3.59 27.62
CA GLY A 37 125.34 4.32 26.37
C GLY A 37 124.08 4.34 25.52
N ASP A 38 123.87 5.42 24.76
CA ASP A 38 122.67 5.67 23.94
C ASP A 38 122.30 4.47 23.03
N ASN A 39 123.28 3.73 22.48
CA ASN A 39 122.90 2.59 21.61
C ASN A 39 122.25 1.41 22.36
N ALA A 40 122.38 1.37 23.68
CA ALA A 40 121.81 0.37 24.58
C ALA A 40 120.75 0.93 25.53
N ASP A 41 120.65 2.25 25.65
CA ASP A 41 119.50 2.88 26.30
C ASP A 41 118.26 2.75 25.40
N SER A 42 117.09 2.90 25.98
CA SER A 42 115.81 2.85 25.27
C SER A 42 115.03 4.17 25.38
N ASP A 43 115.64 5.16 26.03
CA ASP A 43 115.17 6.52 26.28
C ASP A 43 116.44 7.38 26.49
N ASP A 44 117.13 7.70 25.39
CA ASP A 44 118.47 8.32 25.37
C ASP A 44 118.57 9.66 26.14
N VAL A 45 117.42 10.33 26.36
CA VAL A 45 117.31 11.63 27.05
C VAL A 45 116.53 11.57 28.36
N ASN A 46 116.01 10.40 28.73
CA ASN A 46 115.26 10.10 29.95
C ASN A 46 114.07 11.04 30.19
N ASP A 47 113.33 11.38 29.13
CA ASP A 47 112.15 12.25 29.21
C ASP A 47 110.82 11.50 29.38
N GLY A 48 110.88 10.16 29.32
CA GLY A 48 109.76 9.26 29.55
C GLY A 48 109.12 8.72 28.28
N PHE A 49 109.60 9.08 27.09
CA PHE A 49 109.25 8.46 25.83
C PHE A 49 110.39 7.56 25.34
N THR A 50 110.07 6.35 24.90
CA THR A 50 111.13 5.45 24.38
C THR A 50 111.50 5.87 22.96
N ASP A 51 112.74 5.65 22.52
CA ASP A 51 113.23 6.03 21.17
C ASP A 51 112.40 5.43 20.01
N VAL A 52 111.59 4.40 20.28
CA VAL A 52 110.66 3.79 19.29
C VAL A 52 109.42 4.65 19.03
N ILE A 53 108.99 5.45 20.00
CA ILE A 53 107.78 6.30 19.92
C ILE A 53 108.12 7.78 19.91
N ASP A 54 109.32 8.15 20.37
CA ASP A 54 109.80 9.51 20.38
C ASP A 54 110.29 9.90 18.98
N ALA A 55 109.65 10.91 18.39
CA ALA A 55 110.08 11.45 17.10
C ALA A 55 111.44 12.20 17.21
N PHE A 56 111.83 12.59 18.42
CA PHE A 56 113.03 13.36 18.73
C PHE A 56 113.81 12.76 19.91
N ASP A 57 114.24 11.49 19.75
CA ASP A 57 115.02 10.69 20.71
C ASP A 57 116.28 11.35 21.33
N ASN A 58 116.73 12.50 20.81
CA ASN A 58 117.88 13.25 21.29
C ASN A 58 117.55 14.65 21.85
N ASP A 59 116.27 15.04 21.91
CA ASP A 59 115.82 16.30 22.50
C ASP A 59 114.74 16.08 23.57
N PRO A 60 115.05 16.19 24.87
CA PRO A 60 114.10 15.92 25.96
C PRO A 60 112.90 16.89 26.05
N LEU A 61 112.81 17.87 25.16
CA LEU A 61 111.72 18.86 25.11
C LEU A 61 110.70 18.58 24.01
N GLU A 62 110.92 17.60 23.14
CA GLU A 62 110.04 17.30 22.01
C GLU A 62 109.82 15.79 21.91
N TRP A 63 108.59 15.35 21.58
CA TRP A 63 108.24 13.92 21.58
C TRP A 63 107.32 13.52 20.41
N PHE A 64 106.38 14.40 20.05
CA PHE A 64 105.43 14.20 18.97
C PHE A 64 105.72 15.18 17.82
N ASP A 65 105.47 14.69 16.61
CA ASP A 65 105.54 15.43 15.34
C ASP A 65 104.29 15.02 14.54
N THR A 66 103.16 15.69 14.81
CA THR A 66 101.85 15.26 14.31
C THR A 66 101.78 15.35 12.78
N ASP A 67 102.36 16.39 12.17
CA ASP A 67 102.37 16.58 10.71
C ASP A 67 103.63 16.02 10.00
N ASN A 68 104.63 15.58 10.77
CA ASN A 68 105.91 15.01 10.30
C ASN A 68 106.76 16.01 9.50
N ASP A 69 106.70 17.31 9.82
CA ASP A 69 107.52 18.34 9.17
C ASP A 69 108.96 18.44 9.73
N GLY A 70 109.21 17.76 10.86
CA GLY A 70 110.49 17.73 11.56
C GLY A 70 110.63 18.79 12.66
N ILE A 71 109.56 19.49 13.03
CA ILE A 71 109.45 20.35 14.21
C ILE A 71 108.52 19.62 15.21
N GLY A 72 108.94 19.51 16.47
CA GLY A 72 108.10 18.88 17.48
C GLY A 72 106.93 19.77 17.89
N ASN A 73 105.79 19.16 18.22
CA ASN A 73 104.55 19.85 18.57
C ASN A 73 104.70 20.92 19.67
N ASN A 74 105.66 20.81 20.59
CA ASN A 74 105.80 21.86 21.62
C ASN A 74 106.42 23.16 21.06
N ALA A 75 107.11 23.07 19.92
CA ALA A 75 107.73 24.18 19.21
C ALA A 75 106.98 24.57 17.93
N ASP A 76 106.18 23.66 17.37
CA ASP A 76 105.31 23.96 16.24
C ASP A 76 104.17 24.91 16.65
N ILE A 77 103.64 25.63 15.67
CA ILE A 77 102.54 26.57 15.83
C ILE A 77 101.30 26.13 15.03
N ASP A 78 101.39 25.02 14.30
CA ASP A 78 100.41 24.43 13.39
C ASP A 78 100.64 22.90 13.40
N ASP A 79 100.36 22.28 14.54
CA ASP A 79 100.77 20.90 14.88
C ASP A 79 100.33 19.84 13.86
N ASP A 80 99.20 20.04 13.16
CA ASP A 80 98.67 19.11 12.15
C ASP A 80 98.85 19.56 10.69
N GLY A 81 99.40 20.76 10.48
CA GLY A 81 99.80 21.29 9.18
C GLY A 81 98.64 21.62 8.25
N ASP A 82 97.43 21.90 8.77
CA ASP A 82 96.25 22.25 7.97
C ASP A 82 96.27 23.71 7.45
N GLY A 83 97.20 24.52 8.00
CA GLY A 83 97.41 25.93 7.66
C GLY A 83 96.76 26.91 8.64
N ARG A 84 96.18 26.42 9.75
CA ARG A 84 95.64 27.22 10.84
C ARG A 84 96.45 26.99 12.10
N ALA A 85 96.99 28.09 12.62
CA ALA A 85 97.82 28.00 13.81
C ALA A 85 97.01 27.51 15.02
N ASP A 86 97.59 26.65 15.87
CA ASP A 86 96.95 26.02 17.05
C ASP A 86 96.23 27.03 17.96
N SER A 87 96.70 28.27 17.98
CA SER A 87 96.11 29.36 18.78
C SER A 87 94.70 29.78 18.34
N ILE A 88 94.28 29.41 17.14
CA ILE A 88 92.97 29.71 16.54
C ILE A 88 92.30 28.47 15.93
N ASP A 89 92.94 27.31 16.06
CA ASP A 89 92.38 26.03 15.67
C ASP A 89 91.70 25.38 16.88
N LEU A 90 90.43 24.98 16.73
CA LEU A 90 89.70 24.28 17.79
C LEU A 90 90.08 22.79 17.86
N PHE A 91 90.68 22.24 16.80
CA PHE A 91 91.19 20.87 16.71
C PHE A 91 92.66 20.84 16.23
N PRO A 92 93.63 21.35 17.02
CA PRO A 92 95.03 21.52 16.60
C PRO A 92 95.80 20.24 16.21
N LEU A 93 95.18 19.06 16.28
CA LEU A 93 95.80 17.77 15.97
C LEU A 93 95.04 16.99 14.88
N ASP A 94 94.02 17.61 14.27
CA ASP A 94 93.20 17.02 13.22
C ASP A 94 93.09 17.97 12.02
N ALA A 95 93.93 17.72 11.01
CA ALA A 95 94.03 18.57 9.83
C ALA A 95 92.77 18.65 8.94
N THR A 96 91.67 18.04 9.35
CA THR A 96 90.38 18.11 8.66
C THR A 96 89.36 18.99 9.36
N GLU A 97 89.61 19.47 10.59
CA GLU A 97 88.67 20.22 11.40
C GLU A 97 89.30 21.46 12.00
N TRP A 98 88.55 22.56 12.07
CA TRP A 98 89.09 23.84 12.57
C TRP A 98 88.09 24.78 13.25
N LEU A 99 86.79 24.57 13.02
CA LEU A 99 85.68 25.30 13.63
C LEU A 99 84.71 24.28 14.25
N ASP A 100 84.00 24.74 15.27
CA ASP A 100 82.99 24.00 16.05
C ASP A 100 81.96 25.06 16.49
N ALA A 101 81.02 25.35 15.58
CA ALA A 101 80.13 26.50 15.68
C ALA A 101 79.16 26.39 16.87
N ASP A 102 78.74 25.18 17.24
CA ASP A 102 77.89 24.90 18.39
C ASP A 102 78.64 24.50 19.68
N ASN A 103 79.95 24.22 19.57
CA ASN A 103 80.82 23.78 20.66
C ASN A 103 80.44 22.40 21.23
N ASP A 104 79.96 21.48 20.41
CA ASP A 104 79.60 20.11 20.80
C ASP A 104 80.81 19.14 20.81
N GLY A 105 81.92 19.56 20.20
CA GLY A 105 83.17 18.83 20.10
C GLY A 105 83.34 18.00 18.82
N ILE A 106 82.44 18.12 17.86
CA ILE A 106 82.58 17.69 16.46
C ILE A 106 82.90 18.94 15.64
N GLY A 107 83.84 18.84 14.69
CA GLY A 107 84.16 20.00 13.85
C GLY A 107 83.13 20.17 12.73
N ASP A 108 82.86 21.41 12.32
CA ASP A 108 81.84 21.79 11.32
C ASP A 108 81.97 20.99 10.00
N ASN A 109 83.16 20.52 9.60
CA ASN A 109 83.26 19.76 8.35
C ASN A 109 82.75 18.31 8.48
N ALA A 110 82.70 17.79 9.71
CA ALA A 110 82.21 16.45 10.05
C ALA A 110 80.83 16.47 10.72
N ASP A 111 80.43 17.60 11.29
CA ASP A 111 79.06 17.80 11.77
C ASP A 111 78.09 17.91 10.58
N SER A 112 76.81 17.68 10.85
CA SER A 112 75.73 17.75 9.86
C SER A 112 74.61 18.70 10.29
N ASP A 113 74.84 19.42 11.38
CA ASP A 113 73.95 20.34 12.10
C ASP A 113 74.86 21.31 12.88
N ASP A 114 75.58 22.19 12.15
CA ASP A 114 76.72 22.97 12.66
C ASP A 114 76.33 23.96 13.79
N ASP A 115 75.04 24.23 14.00
CA ASP A 115 74.54 25.08 15.09
C ASP A 115 73.63 24.35 16.11
N ASN A 116 73.43 23.03 15.92
CA ASN A 116 72.68 22.12 16.77
C ASN A 116 71.22 22.57 17.01
N ASP A 117 70.58 23.21 16.04
CA ASP A 117 69.18 23.64 16.11
C ASP A 117 68.19 22.50 15.78
N GLY A 118 68.70 21.40 15.22
CA GLY A 118 67.97 20.19 14.88
C GLY A 118 67.59 20.08 13.39
N ILE A 119 67.96 21.05 12.56
CA ILE A 119 67.87 21.02 11.10
C ILE A 119 69.26 20.69 10.56
N ARG A 120 69.32 19.86 9.51
CA ARG A 120 70.62 19.51 8.93
C ARG A 120 71.08 20.63 8.02
N ASP A 121 72.37 20.92 7.94
CA ASP A 121 72.93 22.00 7.09
C ASP A 121 72.47 21.96 5.62
N VAL A 122 72.14 20.78 5.11
CA VAL A 122 71.66 20.58 3.73
C VAL A 122 70.20 20.96 3.50
N ASP A 123 69.41 21.01 4.58
CA ASP A 123 67.99 21.36 4.62
C ASP A 123 67.78 22.70 5.37
N ASP A 124 68.87 23.35 5.80
CA ASP A 124 68.88 24.60 6.55
C ASP A 124 69.33 25.76 5.65
N ASP A 125 68.49 26.78 5.52
CA ASP A 125 68.84 27.99 4.76
C ASP A 125 69.87 28.87 5.52
N PHE A 126 70.04 28.65 6.83
CA PHE A 126 71.01 29.31 7.71
C PHE A 126 71.81 28.33 8.61
N PRO A 127 72.68 27.47 8.05
CA PRO A 127 73.37 26.37 8.77
C PRO A 127 74.25 26.73 10.00
N PHE A 128 74.42 28.01 10.32
CA PHE A 128 75.26 28.46 11.44
C PHE A 128 74.49 29.40 12.39
N ASN A 129 73.18 29.50 12.24
CA ASN A 129 72.31 30.35 13.03
C ASN A 129 71.25 29.51 13.76
N PRO A 130 71.43 29.24 15.07
CA PRO A 130 70.59 28.29 15.81
C PRO A 130 69.16 28.79 16.13
N VAL A 131 68.74 29.86 15.45
CA VAL A 131 67.44 30.49 15.58
C VAL A 131 66.68 30.47 14.25
N GLU A 132 67.36 30.41 13.11
CA GLU A 132 66.71 30.53 11.79
C GLU A 132 66.99 29.28 10.99
N GLY A 133 65.95 28.72 10.36
CA GLY A 133 66.09 27.51 9.54
C GLY A 133 65.40 27.57 8.18
N SER A 134 64.74 28.68 7.84
CA SER A 134 63.94 28.82 6.62
C SER A 134 63.92 30.26 6.12
N ASP A 135 64.04 30.43 4.81
CA ASP A 135 63.94 31.70 4.06
C ASP A 135 62.96 31.51 2.88
N THR A 136 61.66 31.71 3.15
CA THR A 136 60.59 31.34 2.19
C THR A 136 60.60 32.17 0.91
N ASP A 137 60.94 33.45 0.97
CA ASP A 137 61.03 34.33 -0.20
C ASP A 137 62.44 34.44 -0.81
N GLY A 138 63.46 33.97 -0.08
CA GLY A 138 64.85 33.96 -0.50
C GLY A 138 65.52 35.34 -0.48
N ASP A 139 65.04 36.27 0.34
CA ASP A 139 65.59 37.63 0.42
C ASP A 139 66.83 37.76 1.32
N GLY A 140 67.10 36.71 2.11
CA GLY A 140 68.23 36.60 3.03
C GLY A 140 67.91 36.99 4.48
N LEU A 141 66.65 37.28 4.81
CA LEU A 141 66.12 37.30 6.17
C LEU A 141 65.40 35.98 6.45
N GLY A 142 65.69 35.33 7.57
CA GLY A 142 64.97 34.12 7.95
C GLY A 142 63.56 34.45 8.43
N ASN A 143 62.62 33.55 8.23
CA ASN A 143 61.20 33.72 8.54
C ASN A 143 60.92 34.14 10.00
N ILE A 144 61.82 33.90 10.97
CA ILE A 144 61.58 34.36 12.35
C ILE A 144 61.81 35.88 12.50
N PHE A 145 62.68 36.47 11.67
CA PHE A 145 63.01 37.89 11.68
C PHE A 145 62.50 38.68 10.47
N ASP A 146 61.98 38.01 9.46
CA ASP A 146 61.14 38.64 8.43
C ASP A 146 59.74 38.94 8.98
N ASN A 147 59.02 39.86 8.33
CA ASN A 147 57.68 40.28 8.69
C ASN A 147 56.71 40.18 7.50
N ASP A 148 57.17 39.60 6.39
CA ASP A 148 56.51 39.39 5.09
C ASP A 148 57.22 38.20 4.42
N ASP A 149 57.06 37.01 5.03
CA ASP A 149 57.82 35.78 4.78
C ASP A 149 57.78 35.28 3.30
N ASP A 150 56.79 35.70 2.51
CA ASP A 150 56.64 35.35 1.09
C ASP A 150 56.71 36.56 0.12
N ASN A 151 56.85 37.77 0.66
CA ASN A 151 57.00 39.04 -0.07
C ASN A 151 55.85 39.38 -1.02
N ASP A 152 54.63 38.95 -0.69
CA ASP A 152 53.43 39.23 -1.48
C ASP A 152 52.89 40.66 -1.23
N GLY A 153 53.38 41.31 -0.17
CA GLY A 153 53.06 42.67 0.24
C GLY A 153 52.06 42.78 1.38
N TYR A 154 51.61 41.67 1.96
CA TYR A 154 50.89 41.59 3.23
C TYR A 154 51.85 41.14 4.34
N LEU A 155 51.69 41.71 5.53
CA LEU A 155 52.56 41.36 6.66
C LEU A 155 52.07 40.08 7.31
N ASP A 156 52.93 39.21 7.84
CA ASP A 156 52.52 37.88 8.36
C ASP A 156 51.40 37.89 9.40
N PHE A 157 51.22 39.00 10.12
CA PHE A 157 50.14 39.14 11.10
C PHE A 157 48.78 39.57 10.50
N GLU A 158 48.80 40.09 9.28
CA GLU A 158 47.64 40.43 8.46
C GLU A 158 47.39 39.36 7.38
N ASP A 159 48.37 38.51 7.10
CA ASP A 159 48.32 37.41 6.16
C ASP A 159 47.83 36.12 6.83
N GLN A 160 46.82 35.47 6.24
CA GLN A 160 46.31 34.19 6.73
C GLN A 160 47.11 32.98 6.20
N LEU A 161 47.88 33.14 5.13
CA LEU A 161 48.82 32.17 4.58
C LEU A 161 50.20 32.82 4.35
N PRO A 162 50.96 33.14 5.42
CA PRO A 162 52.20 33.93 5.33
C PRO A 162 53.35 33.33 4.49
N LEU A 163 53.18 32.12 3.94
CA LEU A 163 54.21 31.41 3.19
C LEU A 163 53.78 31.17 1.72
N ASP A 164 52.61 31.65 1.30
CA ASP A 164 52.08 31.49 -0.05
C ASP A 164 51.95 32.85 -0.75
N PRO A 165 52.89 33.20 -1.65
CA PRO A 165 52.92 34.51 -2.28
C PRO A 165 51.77 34.78 -3.26
N THR A 166 50.81 33.86 -3.38
CA THR A 166 49.63 33.99 -4.22
C THR A 166 48.33 34.18 -3.44
N GLU A 167 48.35 34.05 -2.11
CA GLU A 167 47.16 34.03 -1.27
C GLU A 167 47.42 34.69 0.09
N HIS A 168 46.55 35.60 0.51
CA HIS A 168 46.63 36.22 1.85
C HIS A 168 45.33 36.07 2.67
N LEU A 169 44.28 35.51 2.08
CA LEU A 169 42.96 35.32 2.69
C LEU A 169 42.61 33.83 2.70
N ASP A 170 42.11 33.36 3.84
CA ASP A 170 41.59 32.02 4.12
C ASP A 170 40.34 32.21 4.98
N THR A 171 39.19 32.34 4.32
CA THR A 171 37.97 32.82 4.97
C THR A 171 37.33 31.77 5.89
N ASP A 172 37.50 30.48 5.61
CA ASP A 172 36.99 29.37 6.43
C ASP A 172 38.05 28.72 7.35
N GLY A 173 39.33 28.99 7.12
CA GLY A 173 40.45 28.55 7.94
C GLY A 173 40.93 27.13 7.63
N ASP A 174 40.71 26.61 6.42
CA ASP A 174 41.10 25.26 6.02
C ASP A 174 42.54 25.12 5.48
N LEU A 175 43.27 26.25 5.39
CA LEU A 175 44.62 26.42 4.85
C LEU A 175 44.70 26.36 3.31
N VAL A 176 43.58 26.51 2.60
CA VAL A 176 43.51 26.77 1.17
C VAL A 176 43.09 28.23 0.99
N GLY A 177 43.93 29.03 0.34
CA GLY A 177 43.60 30.44 0.13
C GLY A 177 42.44 30.64 -0.84
N ASN A 178 41.69 31.73 -0.64
CA ASN A 178 40.45 32.04 -1.37
C ASN A 178 40.59 32.05 -2.92
N ASN A 179 41.74 32.36 -3.55
CA ASN A 179 41.79 32.25 -5.03
C ASN A 179 41.93 30.79 -5.53
N ALA A 180 42.29 29.85 -4.66
CA ALA A 180 42.42 28.43 -4.96
C ALA A 180 41.25 27.59 -4.44
N ASP A 181 40.58 28.04 -3.38
CA ASP A 181 39.39 27.40 -2.83
C ASP A 181 38.18 27.56 -3.77
N LEU A 182 37.19 26.68 -3.62
CA LEU A 182 35.94 26.66 -4.38
C LEU A 182 34.70 26.85 -3.49
N ASP A 183 34.89 26.99 -2.18
CA ASP A 183 33.89 27.15 -1.12
C ASP A 183 34.52 28.02 -0.01
N ASP A 184 34.78 29.28 -0.35
CA ASP A 184 35.63 30.22 0.43
C ASP A 184 35.23 30.35 1.91
N ASP A 185 33.96 30.14 2.27
CA ASP A 185 33.46 30.22 3.66
C ASP A 185 33.11 28.87 4.31
N GLY A 186 33.30 27.77 3.57
CA GLY A 186 33.19 26.39 4.04
C GLY A 186 31.77 25.98 4.44
N ASP A 187 30.73 26.64 3.93
CA ASP A 187 29.34 26.38 4.32
C ASP A 187 28.68 25.23 3.52
N GLY A 188 29.37 24.73 2.50
CA GLY A 188 28.94 23.65 1.63
C GLY A 188 28.26 24.11 0.34
N MET A 189 28.19 25.41 0.09
CA MET A 189 27.85 26.01 -1.20
C MET A 189 29.11 26.46 -1.92
N SER A 190 29.35 25.97 -3.14
CA SER A 190 30.52 26.47 -3.89
C SER A 190 30.36 27.94 -4.32
N ASP A 191 31.44 28.71 -4.44
CA ASP A 191 31.39 30.13 -4.86
C ASP A 191 30.68 30.30 -6.21
N VAL A 192 30.84 29.32 -7.11
CA VAL A 192 30.17 29.34 -8.42
C VAL A 192 28.64 29.23 -8.28
N PHE A 193 28.16 28.42 -7.34
CA PHE A 193 26.74 28.28 -7.03
C PHE A 193 26.19 29.55 -6.40
N GLU A 194 26.94 30.14 -5.47
CA GLU A 194 26.55 31.36 -4.78
C GLU A 194 26.51 32.57 -5.71
N LEU A 195 27.55 32.76 -6.53
CA LEU A 195 27.59 33.83 -7.54
C LEU A 195 26.48 33.66 -8.58
N LEU A 196 26.10 32.42 -8.92
CA LEU A 196 24.99 32.16 -9.84
C LEU A 196 23.64 32.59 -9.24
N HIS A 197 23.44 32.41 -7.94
CA HIS A 197 22.20 32.71 -7.23
C HIS A 197 22.23 34.04 -6.45
N ASN A 198 23.33 34.80 -6.56
CA ASN A 198 23.56 36.10 -5.92
C ASN A 198 23.64 36.02 -4.38
N PHE A 199 24.23 34.93 -3.87
CA PHE A 199 24.73 34.77 -2.49
C PHE A 199 26.18 35.30 -2.38
N ASP A 200 26.73 35.35 -1.17
CA ASP A 200 28.02 35.97 -0.87
C ASP A 200 29.06 34.91 -0.45
N PRO A 201 30.03 34.53 -1.30
CA PRO A 201 30.99 33.45 -1.04
C PRO A 201 31.87 33.58 0.20
N LEU A 202 31.78 34.71 0.91
CA LEU A 202 32.55 35.00 2.11
C LEU A 202 31.68 34.99 3.37
N ASN A 203 30.44 34.51 3.29
CA ASN A 203 29.45 34.62 4.34
C ASN A 203 28.57 33.35 4.48
N GLY A 204 29.09 32.36 5.20
CA GLY A 204 28.43 31.06 5.37
C GLY A 204 27.10 31.04 6.13
N ASP A 205 26.61 32.21 6.59
CA ASP A 205 25.29 32.34 7.19
C ASP A 205 24.17 32.21 6.14
N ASP A 206 24.44 32.43 4.85
CA ASP A 206 23.43 32.34 3.81
C ASP A 206 23.09 30.90 3.39
N ALA A 207 23.96 29.89 3.55
CA ALA A 207 23.56 28.48 3.45
C ALA A 207 22.46 28.07 4.42
N LEU A 208 22.38 28.72 5.59
CA LEU A 208 21.39 28.44 6.64
C LEU A 208 20.04 29.12 6.40
N LEU A 209 19.97 30.05 5.45
CA LEU A 209 18.72 30.72 5.07
C LEU A 209 17.91 29.82 4.15
N ASP A 210 16.60 30.04 4.17
CA ASP A 210 15.62 29.46 3.26
C ASP A 210 15.04 30.65 2.50
N THR A 211 15.57 30.90 1.31
CA THR A 211 15.38 32.19 0.62
C THR A 211 14.03 32.30 -0.07
N ASP A 212 13.51 31.19 -0.59
CA ASP A 212 12.19 31.10 -1.19
C ASP A 212 11.11 30.58 -0.24
N PHE A 213 11.48 30.23 0.99
CA PHE A 213 10.62 29.79 2.08
C PHE A 213 9.94 28.44 1.83
N ASP A 214 10.46 27.59 0.95
CA ASP A 214 9.84 26.29 0.64
C ASP A 214 10.12 25.20 1.70
N GLY A 215 10.91 25.55 2.72
CA GLY A 215 11.22 24.73 3.88
C GLY A 215 12.55 23.99 3.78
N VAL A 216 13.33 24.22 2.74
CA VAL A 216 14.70 23.72 2.56
C VAL A 216 15.67 24.91 2.62
N THR A 217 16.86 24.70 3.20
CA THR A 217 17.86 25.77 3.26
C THR A 217 18.69 25.81 1.99
N ASN A 218 19.18 26.99 1.60
CA ASN A 218 19.98 27.22 0.39
C ASN A 218 21.12 26.20 0.25
N GLY A 219 21.84 25.89 1.35
CA GLY A 219 22.93 24.92 1.33
C GLY A 219 22.47 23.47 1.12
N ALA A 220 21.30 23.09 1.64
CA ALA A 220 20.74 21.76 1.39
C ALA A 220 20.28 21.61 -0.07
N GLU A 221 19.82 22.70 -0.68
CA GLU A 221 19.47 22.75 -2.10
C GLU A 221 20.69 22.72 -3.02
N ALA A 222 21.76 23.44 -2.67
CA ALA A 222 23.05 23.38 -3.37
C ALA A 222 23.56 21.93 -3.45
N LEU A 223 23.47 21.20 -2.33
CA LEU A 223 23.84 19.79 -2.26
C LEU A 223 22.90 18.87 -3.07
N ALA A 224 21.60 19.19 -3.11
CA ALA A 224 20.58 18.44 -3.85
C ALA A 224 20.55 18.77 -5.36
N GLY A 225 21.17 19.88 -5.77
CA GLY A 225 21.12 20.42 -7.13
C GLY A 225 19.76 21.02 -7.50
N THR A 226 19.03 21.54 -6.51
CA THR A 226 17.73 22.23 -6.67
C THR A 226 17.92 23.76 -6.67
N HIS A 227 16.83 24.52 -6.82
CA HIS A 227 16.88 25.96 -7.09
C HIS A 227 16.54 26.82 -5.85
N PRO A 228 17.52 27.51 -5.23
CA PRO A 228 17.35 28.20 -3.94
C PRO A 228 16.53 29.49 -3.96
N LEU A 229 15.85 29.76 -5.06
CA LEU A 229 15.06 30.98 -5.28
C LEU A 229 13.67 30.66 -5.85
N LEU A 230 13.36 29.38 -6.04
CA LEU A 230 12.13 28.91 -6.66
C LEU A 230 11.65 27.69 -5.89
N ASP A 231 10.44 27.80 -5.34
CA ASP A 231 9.67 26.68 -4.79
C ASP A 231 9.62 25.51 -5.78
N ASP A 232 10.53 24.55 -5.62
CA ASP A 232 10.69 23.36 -6.44
C ASP A 232 10.52 22.06 -5.63
N TYR A 233 10.27 22.21 -4.32
CA TYR A 233 9.90 21.13 -3.43
C TYR A 233 8.39 20.89 -3.41
N ALA A 234 8.02 19.61 -3.33
CA ALA A 234 6.61 19.22 -3.29
C ALA A 234 6.05 19.29 -1.86
N PRO A 235 4.75 19.61 -1.71
CA PRO A 235 4.12 19.72 -0.40
C PRO A 235 4.10 18.37 0.32
N ILE A 236 4.27 18.38 1.63
CA ILE A 236 4.27 17.18 2.45
C ILE A 236 2.83 16.81 2.82
N ILE A 237 2.34 15.68 2.30
CA ILE A 237 1.09 15.09 2.76
C ILE A 237 1.39 14.20 3.97
N THR A 238 0.80 14.49 5.12
CA THR A 238 0.99 13.67 6.32
C THR A 238 0.04 12.47 6.27
N PRO A 239 0.55 11.23 6.10
CA PRO A 239 -0.30 10.05 6.02
C PRO A 239 -0.97 9.77 7.38
N PRO A 240 -2.31 9.66 7.46
CA PRO A 240 -2.98 9.42 8.73
C PRO A 240 -2.97 7.95 9.14
N GLN A 241 -3.34 7.70 10.40
CA GLN A 241 -3.62 6.36 10.91
C GLN A 241 -4.68 5.62 10.08
N ALA A 242 -4.70 4.29 10.17
CA ALA A 242 -5.71 3.45 9.55
C ALA A 242 -7.12 3.90 9.97
N VAL A 243 -7.97 4.20 8.99
CA VAL A 243 -9.36 4.59 9.22
C VAL A 243 -10.23 3.36 9.19
N HIS A 244 -11.14 3.25 10.15
CA HIS A 244 -12.18 2.24 10.18
C HIS A 244 -13.54 2.92 10.16
N ILE A 245 -14.38 2.52 9.21
CA ILE A 245 -15.79 2.92 9.14
C ILE A 245 -16.67 1.70 8.99
N ASN A 246 -17.93 1.84 9.38
CA ASN A 246 -18.95 0.83 9.14
C ASN A 246 -19.71 1.18 7.86
N ALA A 247 -20.05 0.16 7.08
CA ALA A 247 -20.99 0.31 5.99
C ALA A 247 -22.39 0.66 6.52
N ASP A 248 -23.07 1.58 5.84
CA ASP A 248 -24.43 2.03 6.16
C ASP A 248 -25.50 1.41 5.25
N HIS A 249 -25.10 0.81 4.14
CA HIS A 249 -25.91 0.03 3.21
C HIS A 249 -25.00 -0.94 2.43
N THR A 250 -25.52 -1.59 1.37
CA THR A 250 -24.73 -2.41 0.42
C THR A 250 -23.52 -1.64 -0.11
N PHE A 251 -23.70 -0.35 -0.40
CA PHE A 251 -22.60 0.56 -0.69
C PHE A 251 -22.57 1.73 0.29
N THR A 252 -21.36 2.11 0.67
CA THR A 252 -21.14 3.31 1.49
C THR A 252 -20.86 4.49 0.57
N LYS A 253 -21.63 5.57 0.68
CA LYS A 253 -21.35 6.78 -0.10
C LYS A 253 -20.24 7.60 0.54
N LEU A 254 -19.12 7.75 -0.17
CA LEU A 254 -18.00 8.59 0.24
C LEU A 254 -17.82 9.74 -0.76
N ASN A 255 -17.56 10.94 -0.24
CA ASN A 255 -17.16 12.09 -1.04
C ASN A 255 -15.86 12.67 -0.47
N LEU A 256 -15.19 13.54 -1.23
CA LEU A 256 -13.90 14.10 -0.84
C LEU A 256 -13.94 14.76 0.55
N GLN A 257 -14.96 15.57 0.85
CA GLN A 257 -15.08 16.24 2.15
C GLN A 257 -15.23 15.25 3.31
N ARG A 258 -16.02 14.20 3.12
CA ARG A 258 -16.22 13.15 4.12
C ARG A 258 -14.96 12.33 4.31
N LEU A 259 -14.24 12.00 3.24
CA LEU A 259 -12.95 11.32 3.31
C LEU A 259 -11.93 12.14 4.08
N VAL A 260 -11.73 13.41 3.71
CA VAL A 260 -10.80 14.32 4.41
C VAL A 260 -11.12 14.41 5.91
N PHE A 261 -12.41 14.50 6.25
CA PHE A 261 -12.87 14.53 7.64
C PHE A 261 -12.61 13.21 8.38
N LEU A 262 -12.89 12.06 7.76
CA LEU A 262 -12.70 10.75 8.39
C LEU A 262 -11.22 10.42 8.58
N THR A 263 -10.38 10.82 7.63
CA THR A 263 -8.95 10.53 7.63
C THR A 263 -8.15 11.54 8.43
N ASN A 264 -8.68 12.73 8.71
CA ASN A 264 -7.93 13.86 9.26
C ASN A 264 -6.64 14.12 8.48
N ILE A 265 -6.65 13.84 7.18
CA ILE A 265 -5.49 14.07 6.33
C ILE A 265 -5.19 15.56 6.24
N SER A 266 -3.90 15.88 6.25
CA SER A 266 -3.42 17.24 6.14
C SER A 266 -2.26 17.30 5.18
N VAL A 267 -2.13 18.46 4.56
CA VAL A 267 -1.02 18.81 3.68
C VAL A 267 -0.37 20.06 4.25
N GLN A 268 0.94 20.09 4.23
CA GLN A 268 1.71 21.26 4.61
C GLN A 268 2.78 21.49 3.57
N ASP A 269 2.94 22.75 3.21
CA ASP A 269 4.01 23.23 2.36
C ASP A 269 4.81 24.29 3.12
N GLY A 270 6.11 24.43 2.83
CA GLY A 270 6.95 25.41 3.49
C GLY A 270 6.50 26.83 3.17
N LEU A 271 6.33 27.13 1.87
CA LEU A 271 6.03 28.47 1.37
C LEU A 271 4.55 28.80 1.49
N ASP A 272 3.69 27.89 1.02
CA ASP A 272 2.26 28.15 0.93
C ASP A 272 1.47 27.73 2.20
N GLY A 273 2.07 26.98 3.12
CA GLY A 273 1.54 26.64 4.45
C GLY A 273 0.53 25.48 4.52
N ALA A 274 -0.19 25.33 5.63
CA ALA A 274 -0.98 24.12 5.96
C ALA A 274 -2.34 23.96 5.24
N SER A 275 -2.65 24.77 4.22
CA SER A 275 -3.95 24.73 3.51
C SER A 275 -3.90 25.21 2.05
N CYS A 276 -2.70 25.32 1.50
CA CYS A 276 -2.43 25.79 0.15
C CYS A 276 -2.81 24.81 -0.95
N CYS A 277 -2.49 23.55 -0.70
CA CYS A 277 -2.00 22.70 -1.76
C CYS A 277 -3.12 21.73 -2.11
N GLY A 278 -3.91 22.10 -3.13
CA GLY A 278 -5.24 21.56 -3.44
C GLY A 278 -5.37 20.05 -3.22
N LEU A 279 -5.75 19.67 -2.00
CA LEU A 279 -5.74 18.28 -1.56
C LEU A 279 -6.95 17.56 -2.15
N THR A 280 -6.66 16.52 -2.93
CA THR A 280 -7.67 15.73 -3.63
C THR A 280 -7.40 14.25 -3.41
N ALA A 281 -8.46 13.46 -3.37
CA ALA A 281 -8.36 12.01 -3.45
C ALA A 281 -8.67 11.61 -4.89
N LEU A 282 -7.73 10.91 -5.53
CA LEU A 282 -7.89 10.50 -6.92
C LEU A 282 -9.09 9.58 -7.06
N GLY A 283 -9.92 9.86 -8.06
CA GLY A 283 -11.22 9.25 -8.25
C GLY A 283 -12.38 9.93 -7.50
N PHE A 284 -12.18 10.83 -6.54
CA PHE A 284 -13.27 11.54 -5.85
C PHE A 284 -13.45 12.99 -6.35
N GLU A 285 -12.82 13.36 -7.47
CA GLU A 285 -12.82 14.71 -8.03
C GLU A 285 -14.16 15.05 -8.70
N THR A 286 -14.85 14.04 -9.24
CA THR A 286 -16.14 14.21 -9.93
C THR A 286 -17.34 14.16 -8.99
N GLY A 287 -17.11 13.95 -7.69
CA GLY A 287 -18.12 13.97 -6.65
C GLY A 287 -18.11 12.74 -5.76
N ALA A 288 -19.27 12.43 -5.19
CA ALA A 288 -19.43 11.29 -4.31
C ALA A 288 -19.43 9.97 -5.10
N LYS A 289 -18.82 8.94 -4.53
CA LYS A 289 -18.80 7.57 -5.02
C LYS A 289 -19.47 6.62 -4.05
N ASN A 290 -20.07 5.58 -4.58
CA ASN A 290 -20.52 4.42 -3.83
C ASN A 290 -19.35 3.43 -3.79
N VAL A 291 -18.94 3.02 -2.60
CA VAL A 291 -17.84 2.08 -2.40
C VAL A 291 -18.33 0.84 -1.66
N SER A 292 -17.82 -0.32 -2.07
CA SER A 292 -18.10 -1.60 -1.41
C SER A 292 -17.37 -1.68 -0.06
N SER A 293 -17.81 -2.62 0.78
CA SER A 293 -17.09 -2.94 2.02
C SER A 293 -15.74 -3.61 1.71
N GLY A 294 -14.81 -3.56 2.65
CA GLY A 294 -13.48 -4.15 2.53
C GLY A 294 -12.36 -3.12 2.65
N LEU A 295 -11.27 -3.34 1.92
CA LEU A 295 -10.12 -2.44 1.86
C LEU A 295 -10.31 -1.47 0.69
N LEU A 296 -10.48 -0.18 0.98
CA LEU A 296 -10.51 0.87 -0.03
C LEU A 296 -9.17 1.61 -0.06
N PRO A 297 -8.30 1.37 -1.06
CA PRO A 297 -7.11 2.19 -1.27
C PRO A 297 -7.53 3.57 -1.80
N VAL A 298 -7.02 4.62 -1.16
CA VAL A 298 -7.24 6.02 -1.52
C VAL A 298 -5.88 6.64 -1.82
N LEU A 299 -5.69 7.08 -3.06
CA LEU A 299 -4.49 7.80 -3.48
C LEU A 299 -4.74 9.30 -3.36
N TRP A 300 -4.09 9.92 -2.39
CA TRP A 300 -4.13 11.36 -2.17
C TRP A 300 -3.14 12.07 -3.09
N ARG A 301 -3.54 13.24 -3.58
CA ARG A 301 -2.73 14.12 -4.42
C ARG A 301 -2.87 15.56 -3.93
N ALA A 302 -1.74 16.22 -3.72
CA ALA A 302 -1.66 17.65 -3.45
C ALA A 302 -0.80 18.34 -4.52
N VAL A 303 -1.15 19.59 -4.82
CA VAL A 303 -0.41 20.45 -5.74
C VAL A 303 -0.32 21.83 -5.11
N ASP A 304 0.88 22.36 -4.92
CA ASP A 304 1.13 23.75 -4.46
C ASP A 304 0.88 24.78 -5.57
N ASN A 305 1.19 26.05 -5.29
CA ASN A 305 1.03 27.14 -6.26
C ASN A 305 2.11 27.17 -7.34
N ALA A 306 3.31 26.63 -7.08
CA ALA A 306 4.40 26.51 -8.06
C ALA A 306 4.14 25.37 -9.07
N GLY A 307 3.27 24.42 -8.72
CA GLY A 307 2.88 23.27 -9.52
C GLY A 307 3.58 21.97 -9.14
N ASN A 308 4.31 21.92 -8.02
CA ASN A 308 4.93 20.67 -7.55
C ASN A 308 3.84 19.71 -7.04
N ILE A 309 4.07 18.41 -7.15
CA ILE A 309 3.03 17.39 -6.93
C ILE A 309 3.52 16.37 -5.92
N ALA A 310 2.74 16.18 -4.86
CA ALA A 310 2.93 15.08 -3.92
C ALA A 310 1.77 14.09 -3.97
N THR A 311 2.09 12.81 -3.77
CA THR A 311 1.08 11.75 -3.67
C THR A 311 1.36 10.81 -2.50
N VAL A 312 0.31 10.30 -1.87
CA VAL A 312 0.42 9.30 -0.80
C VAL A 312 -0.78 8.36 -0.81
N GLU A 313 -0.54 7.07 -0.59
CA GLU A 313 -1.61 6.06 -0.52
C GLU A 313 -2.06 5.84 0.92
N GLN A 314 -3.37 5.73 1.13
CA GLN A 314 -4.00 5.40 2.41
C GLN A 314 -5.09 4.36 2.22
N THR A 315 -5.13 3.34 3.09
CA THR A 315 -6.22 2.36 3.09
C THR A 315 -7.31 2.72 4.11
N VAL A 316 -8.56 2.79 3.64
CA VAL A 316 -9.75 2.92 4.49
C VAL A 316 -10.39 1.54 4.64
N ASN A 317 -10.56 1.09 5.89
CA ASN A 317 -11.19 -0.18 6.23
C ASN A 317 -12.69 0.02 6.42
N ILE A 318 -13.50 -0.55 5.53
CA ILE A 318 -14.96 -0.45 5.53
C ILE A 318 -15.53 -1.78 6.02
N HIS A 319 -16.01 -1.83 7.25
CA HIS A 319 -16.59 -3.04 7.84
C HIS A 319 -18.00 -3.28 7.27
N PRO A 320 -18.29 -4.46 6.71
CA PRO A 320 -19.57 -4.75 6.07
C PRO A 320 -20.74 -4.74 7.05
N LEU A 321 -21.95 -4.59 6.52
CA LEU A 321 -23.16 -4.92 7.25
C LEU A 321 -23.30 -6.43 7.35
N VAL A 322 -23.83 -6.91 8.46
CA VAL A 322 -24.06 -8.33 8.72
C VAL A 322 -25.54 -8.58 8.84
N ASN A 323 -26.08 -9.49 8.02
CA ASN A 323 -27.47 -9.91 8.06
C ASN A 323 -27.56 -11.42 8.25
N PHE A 324 -28.55 -11.88 9.00
CA PHE A 324 -28.95 -13.28 8.95
C PHE A 324 -29.69 -13.59 7.65
N SER A 325 -29.68 -14.87 7.26
CA SER A 325 -30.59 -15.37 6.23
C SER A 325 -32.04 -15.40 6.72
N ALA A 326 -32.97 -15.55 5.77
CA ALA A 326 -34.40 -15.69 6.04
C ALA A 326 -34.70 -16.78 7.08
N SER A 327 -35.81 -16.62 7.79
CA SER A 327 -36.27 -17.60 8.79
C SER A 327 -36.49 -18.97 8.15
N GLN A 328 -36.24 -20.04 8.89
CA GLN A 328 -36.35 -21.41 8.39
C GLN A 328 -37.31 -22.25 9.22
N LEU A 329 -37.96 -23.20 8.55
CA LEU A 329 -38.77 -24.24 9.16
C LEU A 329 -37.96 -25.53 9.15
N VAL A 330 -37.73 -26.11 10.32
CA VAL A 330 -36.88 -27.31 10.48
C VAL A 330 -37.63 -28.35 11.31
N ALA A 331 -37.61 -29.59 10.83
CA ALA A 331 -38.20 -30.70 11.56
C ALA A 331 -37.38 -31.06 12.81
N GLU A 332 -38.03 -31.55 13.85
CA GLU A 332 -37.36 -32.11 15.02
C GLU A 332 -36.37 -33.23 14.66
N GLY A 333 -35.24 -33.27 15.39
CA GLY A 333 -34.13 -34.17 15.06
C GLY A 333 -33.29 -33.73 13.86
N GLY A 334 -33.70 -32.68 13.15
CA GLY A 334 -32.99 -32.10 12.01
C GLY A 334 -31.82 -31.18 12.42
N VAL A 335 -31.17 -30.60 11.40
CA VAL A 335 -30.08 -29.64 11.57
C VAL A 335 -30.49 -28.32 10.94
N ALA A 336 -30.64 -27.28 11.77
CA ALA A 336 -30.87 -25.93 11.31
C ALA A 336 -29.54 -25.26 10.98
N ARG A 337 -29.31 -24.94 9.70
CA ARG A 337 -28.13 -24.17 9.27
C ARG A 337 -28.47 -22.69 9.28
N VAL A 338 -27.93 -21.95 10.24
CA VAL A 338 -28.13 -20.50 10.33
C VAL A 338 -27.01 -19.81 9.58
N GLU A 339 -27.36 -19.13 8.50
CA GLU A 339 -26.39 -18.45 7.63
C GLU A 339 -26.39 -16.94 7.93
N VAL A 340 -25.21 -16.35 7.79
CA VAL A 340 -25.00 -14.90 7.87
C VAL A 340 -24.29 -14.46 6.61
N ILE A 341 -24.75 -13.34 6.06
CA ILE A 341 -24.24 -12.77 4.83
C ILE A 341 -23.75 -11.35 5.11
N LEU A 342 -22.53 -11.07 4.67
CA LEU A 342 -21.90 -9.77 4.70
C LEU A 342 -22.33 -8.97 3.46
N SER A 343 -22.51 -7.67 3.59
CA SER A 343 -22.81 -6.77 2.45
C SER A 343 -21.62 -6.54 1.50
N GLY A 344 -20.53 -7.28 1.67
CA GLY A 344 -19.27 -7.17 0.93
C GLY A 344 -18.13 -7.81 1.70
N GLU A 345 -16.95 -7.82 1.10
CA GLU A 345 -15.73 -8.35 1.73
C GLU A 345 -15.40 -7.61 3.03
N ALA A 346 -14.85 -8.33 4.00
CA ALA A 346 -14.36 -7.72 5.23
C ALA A 346 -12.92 -7.21 5.06
N PRO A 347 -12.54 -6.10 5.71
CA PRO A 347 -11.17 -5.58 5.64
C PRO A 347 -10.14 -6.51 6.29
N ALA A 348 -10.58 -7.42 7.17
CA ALA A 348 -9.73 -8.41 7.81
C ALA A 348 -10.52 -9.69 8.14
N TYR A 349 -9.86 -10.83 7.96
CA TYR A 349 -10.35 -12.16 8.34
C TYR A 349 -9.46 -12.79 9.41
N PRO A 350 -10.00 -13.63 10.32
CA PRO A 350 -11.39 -14.07 10.37
C PRO A 350 -12.34 -13.04 10.99
N VAL A 351 -13.55 -12.92 10.44
CA VAL A 351 -14.64 -12.14 11.04
C VAL A 351 -15.34 -13.01 12.08
N THR A 352 -15.42 -12.53 13.32
CA THR A 352 -16.09 -13.24 14.41
C THR A 352 -17.38 -12.53 14.80
N LEU A 353 -18.50 -13.24 14.71
CA LEU A 353 -19.85 -12.72 14.93
C LEU A 353 -20.46 -13.39 16.17
N PRO A 354 -20.39 -12.76 17.35
CA PRO A 354 -20.97 -13.31 18.57
C PRO A 354 -22.51 -13.35 18.52
N LEU A 355 -23.08 -14.43 19.05
CA LEU A 355 -24.49 -14.76 18.97
C LEU A 355 -25.12 -14.96 20.36
N THR A 356 -26.41 -14.66 20.43
CA THR A 356 -27.30 -14.99 21.55
C THR A 356 -28.46 -15.84 21.05
N ILE A 357 -28.88 -16.80 21.88
CA ILE A 357 -30.05 -17.63 21.60
C ILE A 357 -31.12 -17.33 22.65
N THR A 358 -32.34 -17.14 22.16
CA THR A 358 -33.57 -16.94 22.93
C THR A 358 -34.69 -17.72 22.26
N GLY A 359 -35.87 -17.87 22.85
CA GLY A 359 -36.95 -18.61 22.22
C GLY A 359 -37.91 -19.24 23.21
N SER A 360 -38.79 -20.10 22.70
CA SER A 360 -39.63 -21.00 23.51
C SER A 360 -38.93 -22.34 23.79
N VAL A 361 -37.99 -22.75 22.92
CA VAL A 361 -37.15 -23.94 23.10
C VAL A 361 -36.29 -23.82 24.36
N ASP A 362 -36.06 -24.93 25.05
CA ASP A 362 -35.15 -24.99 26.18
C ASP A 362 -33.73 -25.44 25.78
N ASN A 363 -32.77 -25.33 26.70
CA ASN A 363 -31.37 -25.67 26.41
C ASN A 363 -31.11 -27.18 26.26
N ALA A 364 -32.09 -28.03 26.57
CA ALA A 364 -32.04 -29.47 26.34
C ALA A 364 -32.51 -29.85 24.93
N ASP A 365 -33.24 -28.97 24.23
CA ASP A 365 -33.82 -29.24 22.89
C ASP A 365 -32.85 -29.00 21.74
N TYR A 366 -31.72 -28.32 21.99
CA TYR A 366 -30.73 -28.07 20.95
C TYR A 366 -29.29 -28.21 21.45
N HIS A 367 -28.40 -28.49 20.51
CA HIS A 367 -26.96 -28.47 20.72
C HIS A 367 -26.28 -27.50 19.76
N LEU A 368 -25.63 -26.49 20.34
CA LEU A 368 -24.81 -25.50 19.64
C LEU A 368 -23.33 -25.71 19.99
N ALA A 369 -22.48 -25.83 18.96
CA ALA A 369 -21.05 -26.07 19.16
C ALA A 369 -20.30 -24.85 19.73
N ASP A 370 -20.69 -23.64 19.33
CA ASP A 370 -20.07 -22.37 19.73
C ASP A 370 -21.09 -21.23 19.66
N ASN A 371 -20.98 -20.19 20.48
CA ASN A 371 -21.91 -19.06 20.48
C ASN A 371 -21.47 -17.93 19.53
N LYS A 372 -20.83 -18.27 18.42
CA LYS A 372 -20.34 -17.32 17.41
C LYS A 372 -20.25 -17.97 16.04
N ILE A 373 -20.44 -17.17 15.00
CA ILE A 373 -20.09 -17.55 13.63
C ILE A 373 -18.71 -16.99 13.31
N VAL A 374 -17.86 -17.79 12.67
CA VAL A 374 -16.53 -17.38 12.23
C VAL A 374 -16.45 -17.49 10.71
N ILE A 375 -16.26 -16.37 10.03
CA ILE A 375 -16.04 -16.31 8.59
C ILE A 375 -14.54 -16.20 8.36
N ILE A 376 -13.95 -17.20 7.71
CA ILE A 376 -12.50 -17.26 7.47
C ILE A 376 -12.07 -16.61 6.16
N GLN A 377 -12.99 -16.50 5.20
CA GLN A 377 -12.85 -15.82 3.90
C GLN A 377 -14.23 -15.66 3.26
N GLY A 378 -14.36 -14.72 2.32
CA GLY A 378 -15.59 -14.50 1.57
C GLY A 378 -16.70 -13.80 2.37
N THR A 379 -17.87 -13.68 1.76
CA THR A 379 -18.99 -12.88 2.27
C THR A 379 -20.02 -13.66 3.08
N ALA A 380 -19.87 -14.97 3.26
CA ALA A 380 -20.85 -15.81 3.94
C ALA A 380 -20.23 -16.68 5.05
N GLY A 381 -20.99 -16.88 6.11
CA GLY A 381 -20.68 -17.81 7.19
C GLY A 381 -21.92 -18.55 7.65
N PHE A 382 -21.72 -19.64 8.39
CA PHE A 382 -22.85 -20.39 8.94
C PHE A 382 -22.51 -21.01 10.30
N ILE A 383 -23.55 -21.36 11.03
CA ILE A 383 -23.49 -22.26 12.18
C ILE A 383 -24.59 -23.30 12.08
N ASP A 384 -24.25 -24.55 12.34
CA ASP A 384 -25.20 -25.65 12.38
C ASP A 384 -25.70 -25.84 13.82
N ILE A 385 -27.02 -25.77 13.99
CA ILE A 385 -27.72 -26.01 15.26
C ILE A 385 -28.41 -27.37 15.13
N ASN A 386 -28.00 -28.33 15.95
CA ASN A 386 -28.65 -29.64 15.96
C ASN A 386 -29.85 -29.57 16.89
N LEU A 387 -31.03 -29.90 16.37
CA LEU A 387 -32.26 -29.97 17.14
C LEU A 387 -32.41 -31.40 17.62
N HIS A 388 -32.59 -31.59 18.92
CA HIS A 388 -32.89 -32.91 19.47
C HIS A 388 -34.33 -33.25 19.16
N SER A 389 -34.59 -34.51 18.84
CA SER A 389 -35.96 -35.03 18.85
C SER A 389 -36.23 -35.55 20.24
N ASP A 390 -37.30 -35.06 20.83
CA ASP A 390 -37.95 -35.74 21.92
C ASP A 390 -39.26 -36.32 21.35
N PHE A 391 -39.72 -37.47 21.81
CA PHE A 391 -40.88 -38.12 21.18
C PHE A 391 -42.21 -37.52 21.70
N GLN A 392 -42.24 -36.23 22.04
CA GLN A 392 -43.40 -35.55 22.62
C GLN A 392 -44.03 -34.59 21.63
N LEU A 393 -45.35 -34.69 21.46
CA LEU A 393 -46.08 -33.76 20.59
C LEU A 393 -46.29 -32.42 21.32
N GLU A 394 -45.41 -31.45 21.12
CA GLU A 394 -45.42 -30.17 21.86
C GLU A 394 -45.94 -28.97 21.05
N GLY A 395 -46.08 -29.13 19.72
CA GLY A 395 -46.47 -28.06 18.79
C GLY A 395 -45.25 -27.33 18.21
N ASP A 396 -45.45 -26.31 17.38
CA ASP A 396 -44.31 -25.57 16.82
C ASP A 396 -43.61 -24.73 17.89
N GLU A 397 -42.28 -24.80 17.91
CA GLU A 397 -41.43 -24.04 18.83
C GLU A 397 -40.55 -23.04 18.10
N GLU A 398 -40.21 -21.93 18.74
CA GLU A 398 -39.33 -20.91 18.16
C GLU A 398 -37.97 -20.89 18.84
N LEU A 399 -36.91 -21.02 18.04
CA LEU A 399 -35.52 -20.75 18.42
C LEU A 399 -35.05 -19.49 17.68
N ILE A 400 -34.77 -18.43 18.43
CA ILE A 400 -34.39 -17.12 17.92
C ILE A 400 -32.90 -16.89 18.19
N VAL A 401 -32.12 -16.81 17.11
CA VAL A 401 -30.71 -16.43 17.12
C VAL A 401 -30.60 -14.93 16.86
N SER A 402 -29.76 -14.21 17.60
CA SER A 402 -29.57 -12.75 17.45
C SER A 402 -28.10 -12.37 17.64
N PHE A 403 -27.64 -11.33 16.96
CA PHE A 403 -26.28 -10.80 17.16
C PHE A 403 -26.11 -10.15 18.54
N GLU A 404 -24.92 -10.28 19.14
CA GLU A 404 -24.55 -9.49 20.33
C GLU A 404 -24.24 -8.02 19.98
N GLN A 405 -24.13 -7.16 21.00
CA GLN A 405 -23.77 -5.75 20.80
C GLN A 405 -22.37 -5.61 20.18
N GLY A 406 -22.23 -4.68 19.23
CA GLY A 406 -20.97 -4.36 18.56
C GLY A 406 -20.83 -4.92 17.15
N VAL A 407 -21.72 -5.83 16.73
CA VAL A 407 -21.84 -6.24 15.32
C VAL A 407 -22.47 -5.10 14.52
N ASN A 408 -21.91 -4.78 13.35
CA ASN A 408 -22.50 -3.85 12.39
C ASN A 408 -23.70 -4.50 11.69
N ALA A 409 -24.76 -4.78 12.45
CA ALA A 409 -25.89 -5.54 11.96
C ALA A 409 -26.75 -4.69 11.01
N GLY A 410 -27.20 -5.30 9.92
CA GLY A 410 -28.11 -4.69 8.96
C GLY A 410 -29.56 -4.75 9.42
N VAL A 411 -30.47 -5.02 8.47
CA VAL A 411 -31.91 -5.06 8.72
C VAL A 411 -32.33 -6.38 9.39
N HIS A 412 -31.69 -7.49 9.02
CA HIS A 412 -32.00 -8.82 9.54
C HIS A 412 -31.05 -9.16 10.71
N VAL A 413 -31.37 -8.61 11.88
CA VAL A 413 -30.55 -8.76 13.10
C VAL A 413 -30.88 -10.01 13.93
N LYS A 414 -31.91 -10.76 13.52
CA LYS A 414 -32.34 -12.02 14.14
C LYS A 414 -32.68 -13.05 13.08
N HIS A 415 -32.42 -14.31 13.41
CA HIS A 415 -32.86 -15.46 12.63
C HIS A 415 -33.82 -16.29 13.48
N ILE A 416 -34.98 -16.63 12.92
CA ILE A 416 -36.00 -17.43 13.61
C ILE A 416 -36.01 -18.81 12.96
N ILE A 417 -35.79 -19.83 13.79
CA ILE A 417 -35.98 -21.23 13.43
C ILE A 417 -37.29 -21.66 14.06
N ILE A 418 -38.25 -22.05 13.23
CA ILE A 418 -39.47 -22.71 13.69
C ILE A 418 -39.18 -24.20 13.68
N VAL A 419 -39.16 -24.80 14.86
CA VAL A 419 -39.01 -26.25 15.04
C VAL A 419 -40.40 -26.85 14.96
N THR A 420 -40.60 -27.81 14.05
CA THR A 420 -41.91 -28.42 13.83
C THR A 420 -41.85 -29.94 13.87
N GLU A 421 -42.95 -30.52 14.34
CA GLU A 421 -43.23 -31.96 14.32
C GLU A 421 -43.91 -32.41 13.01
N ALA A 422 -44.23 -31.46 12.13
CA ALA A 422 -44.79 -31.71 10.83
C ALA A 422 -43.70 -32.12 9.81
N ASN A 423 -44.14 -32.73 8.71
CA ASN A 423 -43.28 -32.94 7.56
C ASN A 423 -42.91 -31.61 6.91
N VAL A 424 -41.65 -31.45 6.51
CA VAL A 424 -41.13 -30.27 5.83
C VAL A 424 -40.73 -30.68 4.42
N ALA A 425 -41.14 -29.90 3.42
CA ALA A 425 -40.82 -30.21 2.03
C ALA A 425 -39.30 -30.19 1.80
N PRO A 426 -38.76 -31.08 0.94
CA PRO A 426 -37.34 -31.10 0.63
C PRO A 426 -36.94 -29.80 -0.10
N ASN A 427 -35.79 -29.23 0.26
CA ASN A 427 -35.16 -28.13 -0.46
C ASN A 427 -34.15 -28.67 -1.47
N ILE A 428 -34.38 -28.41 -2.75
CA ILE A 428 -33.56 -28.91 -3.85
C ILE A 428 -32.79 -27.79 -4.54
N ASN A 429 -31.55 -28.07 -4.93
CA ASN A 429 -30.75 -27.20 -5.78
C ASN A 429 -30.31 -27.97 -7.03
N VAL A 430 -30.32 -27.30 -8.18
CA VAL A 430 -29.90 -27.89 -9.45
C VAL A 430 -28.75 -27.05 -10.01
N THR A 431 -27.65 -27.71 -10.33
CA THR A 431 -26.44 -27.09 -10.90
C THR A 431 -26.13 -27.69 -12.27
N VAL A 432 -25.51 -26.90 -13.13
CA VAL A 432 -25.30 -27.26 -14.54
C VAL A 432 -23.82 -27.16 -14.84
N TRP A 433 -23.25 -28.23 -15.35
CA TRP A 433 -21.81 -28.35 -15.58
C TRP A 433 -21.53 -28.64 -17.05
N GLN A 434 -20.59 -27.91 -17.63
CA GLN A 434 -20.05 -28.20 -18.96
C GLN A 434 -18.53 -28.05 -18.91
N LYS A 435 -17.79 -28.98 -19.53
CA LYS A 435 -16.31 -28.99 -19.52
C LYS A 435 -15.69 -29.01 -18.09
N GLY A 436 -16.45 -29.48 -17.10
CA GLY A 436 -15.99 -29.59 -15.71
C GLY A 436 -16.05 -28.31 -14.89
N ILE A 437 -16.68 -27.25 -15.41
CA ILE A 437 -17.02 -26.03 -14.66
C ILE A 437 -18.53 -25.85 -14.61
N GLN A 438 -19.03 -25.20 -13.56
CA GLN A 438 -20.44 -24.82 -13.46
C GLN A 438 -20.71 -23.63 -14.38
N VAL A 439 -21.79 -23.65 -15.15
CA VAL A 439 -22.06 -22.62 -16.18
C VAL A 439 -23.54 -22.22 -16.18
N PRO A 440 -23.85 -20.95 -16.51
CA PRO A 440 -25.23 -20.47 -16.60
C PRO A 440 -25.87 -20.80 -17.96
N SER A 441 -25.05 -21.15 -18.96
CA SER A 441 -25.46 -21.47 -20.32
C SER A 441 -24.53 -22.50 -20.96
N ILE A 442 -24.97 -23.12 -22.06
CA ILE A 442 -24.27 -24.24 -22.69
C ILE A 442 -24.02 -24.00 -24.18
N ALA A 443 -22.91 -24.50 -24.69
CA ALA A 443 -22.55 -24.37 -26.11
C ALA A 443 -22.33 -25.71 -26.81
N LYS A 444 -22.75 -25.82 -28.08
CA LYS A 444 -22.66 -27.06 -28.86
C LYS A 444 -21.23 -27.57 -29.08
N ASN A 445 -20.25 -26.69 -29.03
CA ASN A 445 -18.83 -27.03 -29.24
C ASN A 445 -18.10 -27.45 -27.96
N ASP A 446 -18.74 -27.38 -26.79
CA ASP A 446 -18.10 -27.54 -25.48
C ASP A 446 -18.35 -28.92 -24.81
N GLY A 447 -18.88 -29.89 -25.58
CA GLY A 447 -18.88 -31.30 -25.21
C GLY A 447 -20.17 -31.80 -24.57
N GLU A 448 -20.07 -32.57 -23.49
CA GLU A 448 -21.21 -33.10 -22.74
C GLU A 448 -21.62 -32.14 -21.62
N VAL A 449 -22.91 -32.12 -21.30
CA VAL A 449 -23.49 -31.36 -20.19
C VAL A 449 -23.93 -32.33 -19.11
N THR A 450 -23.64 -31.97 -17.86
CA THR A 450 -24.05 -32.70 -16.66
C THR A 450 -24.93 -31.79 -15.81
N VAL A 451 -26.17 -32.18 -15.56
CA VAL A 451 -27.07 -31.50 -14.62
C VAL A 451 -27.08 -32.30 -13.33
N VAL A 452 -26.80 -31.65 -12.20
CA VAL A 452 -26.67 -32.28 -10.88
C VAL A 452 -27.72 -31.73 -9.93
N LEU A 453 -28.49 -32.64 -9.33
CA LEU A 453 -29.48 -32.37 -8.30
C LEU A 453 -28.88 -32.62 -6.91
N THR A 454 -29.04 -31.65 -6.03
CA THR A 454 -28.77 -31.79 -4.60
C THR A 454 -30.09 -31.68 -3.84
N ILE A 455 -30.33 -32.59 -2.91
CA ILE A 455 -31.54 -32.63 -2.08
C ILE A 455 -31.10 -32.39 -0.63
N LYS A 456 -31.71 -31.42 0.03
CA LYS A 456 -31.53 -31.13 1.45
C LYS A 456 -32.89 -31.20 2.12
N ASP A 457 -33.04 -32.14 3.03
CA ASP A 457 -34.30 -32.37 3.73
C ASP A 457 -34.04 -32.27 5.24
N SER A 458 -34.90 -31.53 5.93
CA SER A 458 -34.87 -31.39 7.39
C SER A 458 -35.30 -32.69 8.07
N ASN A 459 -36.16 -33.48 7.43
CA ASN A 459 -36.66 -34.76 7.92
C ASN A 459 -35.64 -35.87 7.61
N ILE A 460 -34.77 -36.19 8.57
CA ILE A 460 -33.64 -37.13 8.37
C ILE A 460 -34.02 -38.58 8.05
N ASN A 461 -35.28 -38.97 8.27
CA ASN A 461 -35.77 -40.33 8.04
C ASN A 461 -36.53 -40.49 6.71
N ASP A 462 -36.72 -39.40 5.97
CA ASP A 462 -37.50 -39.40 4.75
C ASP A 462 -36.72 -40.02 3.58
N SER A 463 -37.46 -40.71 2.71
CA SER A 463 -36.94 -41.18 1.43
C SER A 463 -37.48 -40.33 0.29
N HIS A 464 -36.63 -40.01 -0.68
CA HIS A 464 -36.98 -39.13 -1.80
C HIS A 464 -37.31 -39.89 -3.08
N GLN A 465 -38.44 -39.56 -3.70
CA GLN A 465 -38.76 -39.92 -5.07
C GLN A 465 -38.40 -38.76 -6.00
N ILE A 466 -37.53 -39.03 -6.99
CA ILE A 466 -37.06 -38.04 -7.96
C ILE A 466 -37.74 -38.29 -9.30
N ASP A 467 -38.46 -37.29 -9.82
CA ASP A 467 -39.11 -37.33 -11.13
C ASP A 467 -38.58 -36.21 -12.04
N TRP A 468 -37.85 -36.61 -13.08
CA TRP A 468 -37.31 -35.69 -14.08
C TRP A 468 -38.23 -35.58 -15.29
N GLN A 469 -38.65 -34.36 -15.59
CA GLN A 469 -39.40 -34.00 -16.80
C GLN A 469 -38.40 -33.55 -17.87
N ILE A 470 -38.00 -34.49 -18.72
CA ILE A 470 -36.97 -34.31 -19.74
C ILE A 470 -37.61 -34.22 -21.13
N PRO A 471 -37.27 -33.21 -21.95
CA PRO A 471 -37.75 -33.13 -23.33
C PRO A 471 -37.28 -34.31 -24.22
N ASP A 472 -38.17 -34.82 -25.07
CA ASP A 472 -37.90 -35.98 -25.96
C ASP A 472 -36.73 -35.78 -26.93
N TYR A 473 -36.36 -34.52 -27.23
CA TYR A 473 -35.25 -34.20 -28.12
C TYR A 473 -33.87 -34.31 -27.43
N LEU A 474 -33.82 -34.54 -26.12
CA LEU A 474 -32.58 -34.77 -25.38
C LEU A 474 -32.32 -36.26 -25.20
N ASN A 475 -31.14 -36.71 -25.65
CA ASN A 475 -30.67 -38.06 -25.41
C ASN A 475 -29.93 -38.13 -24.06
N VAL A 476 -30.70 -38.22 -22.98
CA VAL A 476 -30.17 -38.16 -21.61
C VAL A 476 -29.83 -39.55 -21.06
N VAL A 477 -28.69 -39.63 -20.36
CA VAL A 477 -28.31 -40.75 -19.50
C VAL A 477 -28.44 -40.30 -18.06
N GLN A 478 -29.36 -40.92 -17.32
CA GLN A 478 -29.54 -40.67 -15.89
C GLN A 478 -28.59 -41.55 -15.06
N SER A 479 -28.07 -41.01 -13.96
CA SER A 479 -27.28 -41.76 -12.99
C SER A 479 -28.11 -42.82 -12.25
N SER A 480 -27.45 -43.82 -11.66
CA SER A 480 -28.14 -44.91 -10.96
C SER A 480 -28.91 -44.48 -9.70
N ASP A 481 -28.48 -43.37 -9.08
CA ASP A 481 -29.13 -42.74 -7.93
C ASP A 481 -30.17 -41.69 -8.34
N GLY A 482 -30.29 -41.39 -9.64
CA GLY A 482 -31.21 -40.39 -10.17
C GLY A 482 -30.81 -38.93 -9.93
N LEU A 483 -29.65 -38.67 -9.29
CA LEU A 483 -29.19 -37.32 -8.91
C LEU A 483 -28.47 -36.57 -10.04
N ALA A 484 -28.16 -37.22 -11.15
CA ALA A 484 -27.49 -36.56 -12.28
C ALA A 484 -28.06 -36.97 -13.64
N LEU A 485 -28.10 -36.02 -14.55
CA LEU A 485 -28.42 -36.19 -15.96
C LEU A 485 -27.21 -35.82 -16.81
N VAL A 486 -26.81 -36.69 -17.74
CA VAL A 486 -25.70 -36.42 -18.68
C VAL A 486 -26.21 -36.53 -20.10
N PHE A 487 -25.92 -35.53 -20.95
CA PHE A 487 -26.29 -35.57 -22.36
C PHE A 487 -25.28 -34.84 -23.27
N PRO A 488 -25.06 -35.33 -24.51
CA PRO A 488 -24.21 -34.66 -25.48
C PRO A 488 -24.97 -33.53 -26.18
N VAL A 489 -24.41 -32.31 -26.22
CA VAL A 489 -25.09 -31.16 -26.84
C VAL A 489 -24.81 -30.98 -28.34
N ALA A 490 -23.72 -31.54 -28.85
CA ALA A 490 -23.31 -31.37 -30.25
C ALA A 490 -24.38 -31.85 -31.26
N SER A 491 -25.17 -32.87 -30.91
CA SER A 491 -26.23 -33.45 -31.74
C SER A 491 -27.63 -32.93 -31.43
N VAL A 492 -27.79 -32.03 -30.47
CA VAL A 492 -29.11 -31.53 -30.07
C VAL A 492 -29.67 -30.61 -31.16
N VAL A 493 -30.89 -30.91 -31.59
CA VAL A 493 -31.68 -30.08 -32.51
C VAL A 493 -32.93 -29.63 -31.76
N LEU A 494 -32.97 -28.35 -31.40
CA LEU A 494 -34.08 -27.77 -30.68
C LEU A 494 -35.26 -27.50 -31.63
N PRO A 495 -36.51 -27.75 -31.20
CA PRO A 495 -37.68 -27.28 -31.92
C PRO A 495 -37.68 -25.75 -32.08
N ASP A 496 -38.20 -25.24 -33.20
CA ASP A 496 -38.24 -23.80 -33.50
C ASP A 496 -39.07 -22.98 -32.49
N GLU A 497 -39.98 -23.65 -31.77
CA GLU A 497 -40.82 -23.08 -30.70
C GLU A 497 -40.05 -22.83 -29.41
N ASN A 498 -38.97 -23.57 -29.15
CA ASN A 498 -38.13 -23.41 -27.96
C ASN A 498 -37.18 -22.22 -28.03
N LYS A 499 -37.02 -21.60 -29.21
CA LYS A 499 -36.21 -20.38 -29.43
C LYS A 499 -34.77 -20.44 -28.91
N GLY A 500 -34.17 -21.63 -28.83
CA GLY A 500 -32.80 -21.81 -28.34
C GLY A 500 -32.69 -22.13 -26.85
N LEU A 501 -33.81 -22.28 -26.14
CA LEU A 501 -33.87 -22.60 -24.72
C LEU A 501 -34.21 -24.08 -24.49
N ILE A 502 -33.44 -24.75 -23.65
CA ILE A 502 -33.78 -26.09 -23.13
C ILE A 502 -34.40 -25.91 -21.75
N THR A 503 -35.57 -26.48 -21.54
CA THR A 503 -36.23 -26.49 -20.23
C THR A 503 -36.23 -27.91 -19.68
N ILE A 504 -35.71 -28.08 -18.47
CA ILE A 504 -35.77 -29.33 -17.71
C ILE A 504 -36.46 -29.01 -16.40
N ALA A 505 -37.37 -29.86 -15.95
CA ALA A 505 -37.95 -29.72 -14.61
C ALA A 505 -37.67 -30.98 -13.79
N VAL A 506 -37.53 -30.81 -12.48
CA VAL A 506 -37.39 -31.91 -11.54
C VAL A 506 -38.34 -31.71 -10.38
N THR A 507 -39.08 -32.75 -10.05
CA THR A 507 -39.91 -32.80 -8.85
C THR A 507 -39.32 -33.82 -7.90
N VAL A 508 -39.06 -33.39 -6.67
CA VAL A 508 -38.63 -34.28 -5.59
C VAL A 508 -39.75 -34.35 -4.57
N THR A 509 -40.24 -35.55 -4.31
CA THR A 509 -41.31 -35.83 -3.36
C THR A 509 -40.73 -36.62 -2.19
N ASP A 510 -40.95 -36.15 -0.97
CA ASP A 510 -40.59 -36.89 0.24
C ASP A 510 -41.62 -37.99 0.56
N SER A 511 -41.27 -38.89 1.48
CA SER A 511 -42.15 -40.00 1.88
C SER A 511 -43.17 -39.61 2.96
N GLY A 512 -43.02 -38.42 3.55
CA GLY A 512 -43.72 -37.95 4.73
C GLY A 512 -43.38 -38.73 6.01
N ASN A 513 -43.81 -38.18 7.14
CA ASN A 513 -43.64 -38.83 8.44
C ASN A 513 -44.60 -40.04 8.60
N ASN A 514 -44.05 -41.25 8.50
CA ASN A 514 -44.81 -42.50 8.66
C ASN A 514 -45.09 -42.90 10.12
N SER A 515 -44.64 -42.11 11.11
CA SER A 515 -44.50 -42.61 12.47
C SER A 515 -45.41 -42.00 13.52
N ASN A 516 -46.01 -40.79 13.41
CA ASN A 516 -47.08 -40.36 14.34
C ASN A 516 -47.89 -39.05 14.11
N SER A 517 -47.88 -38.36 12.95
CA SER A 517 -48.67 -37.12 12.84
C SER A 517 -49.04 -36.68 11.41
N GLY A 518 -49.89 -37.45 10.72
CA GLY A 518 -50.85 -36.88 9.75
C GLY A 518 -50.34 -36.03 8.58
N SER A 519 -49.06 -36.07 8.21
CA SER A 519 -48.52 -35.25 7.12
C SER A 519 -48.62 -35.95 5.77
N ALA A 520 -49.12 -35.22 4.77
CA ALA A 520 -49.04 -35.64 3.38
C ALA A 520 -47.59 -35.59 2.87
N GLU A 521 -47.30 -36.39 1.85
CA GLU A 521 -46.08 -36.24 1.03
C GLU A 521 -46.00 -34.78 0.56
N LEU A 522 -44.86 -34.15 0.76
CA LEU A 522 -44.58 -32.81 0.24
C LEU A 522 -43.57 -32.91 -0.90
N SER A 523 -43.60 -31.93 -1.78
CA SER A 523 -42.72 -31.92 -2.94
C SER A 523 -42.28 -30.51 -3.30
N GLN A 524 -41.06 -30.41 -3.83
CA GLN A 524 -40.58 -29.21 -4.50
C GLN A 524 -40.34 -29.52 -5.97
N THR A 525 -40.80 -28.62 -6.83
CA THR A 525 -40.52 -28.65 -8.27
C THR A 525 -39.60 -27.48 -8.61
N LYS A 526 -38.49 -27.74 -9.30
CA LYS A 526 -37.65 -26.68 -9.88
C LYS A 526 -37.55 -26.83 -11.38
N GLN A 527 -37.65 -25.70 -12.07
CA GLN A 527 -37.37 -25.60 -13.50
C GLN A 527 -35.94 -25.08 -13.70
N VAL A 528 -35.29 -25.58 -14.75
CA VAL A 528 -33.95 -25.17 -15.16
C VAL A 528 -34.02 -24.75 -16.62
N PHE A 529 -33.65 -23.50 -16.86
CA PHE A 529 -33.61 -22.89 -18.18
C PHE A 529 -32.17 -22.86 -18.69
N LEU A 530 -31.88 -23.54 -19.80
CA LEU A 530 -30.55 -23.70 -20.35
C LEU A 530 -30.47 -23.10 -21.77
N PRO A 531 -29.94 -21.88 -21.93
CA PRO A 531 -29.67 -21.32 -23.25
C PRO A 531 -28.64 -22.17 -24.00
N LEU A 532 -28.95 -22.57 -25.23
CA LEU A 532 -28.07 -23.36 -26.08
C LEU A 532 -27.47 -22.50 -27.19
N PHE A 533 -26.19 -22.15 -27.04
CA PHE A 533 -25.44 -21.41 -28.04
C PHE A 533 -24.81 -22.31 -29.10
N ALA A 534 -24.71 -21.79 -30.32
CA ALA A 534 -24.07 -22.50 -31.44
C ALA A 534 -22.56 -22.72 -31.20
N SER A 535 -21.92 -21.77 -30.52
CA SER A 535 -20.52 -21.85 -30.12
C SER A 535 -20.25 -20.93 -28.93
N GLN A 536 -19.38 -21.34 -28.01
CA GLN A 536 -18.94 -20.51 -26.89
C GLN A 536 -18.18 -19.27 -27.37
N LYS A 537 -18.36 -18.14 -26.66
CA LYS A 537 -17.61 -16.90 -26.90
C LYS A 537 -16.11 -17.14 -26.65
N THR A 538 -15.24 -16.45 -27.39
CA THR A 538 -13.80 -16.44 -27.10
C THR A 538 -13.51 -15.27 -26.17
N LEU A 539 -13.00 -15.56 -24.98
CA LEU A 539 -12.60 -14.54 -23.99
C LEU A 539 -11.20 -13.98 -24.32
N GLY A 540 -10.98 -12.73 -23.95
CA GLY A 540 -9.74 -12.00 -24.20
C GLY A 540 -9.23 -11.31 -22.95
N ASN A 541 -8.32 -10.34 -23.11
CA ASN A 541 -7.78 -9.56 -21.99
C ASN A 541 -8.63 -8.32 -21.67
N LEU A 542 -9.91 -8.30 -22.06
CA LEU A 542 -10.85 -7.28 -21.62
C LEU A 542 -11.20 -7.57 -20.15
N ASP A 543 -11.58 -6.53 -19.43
CA ASP A 543 -12.14 -6.59 -18.09
C ASP A 543 -13.57 -6.03 -18.23
N SER A 544 -14.54 -6.93 -18.46
CA SER A 544 -15.89 -6.54 -18.86
C SER A 544 -16.71 -5.99 -17.70
N ASP A 545 -16.48 -6.49 -16.49
CA ASP A 545 -17.22 -6.15 -15.28
C ASP A 545 -16.49 -5.15 -14.34
N ARG A 546 -15.23 -4.84 -14.68
CA ARG A 546 -14.38 -3.82 -14.07
C ARG A 546 -13.95 -4.14 -12.65
N ASP A 547 -13.78 -5.42 -12.34
CA ASP A 547 -13.29 -5.90 -11.06
C ASP A 547 -11.74 -5.90 -10.98
N GLY A 548 -11.06 -5.68 -12.11
CA GLY A 548 -9.60 -5.63 -12.23
C GLY A 548 -8.95 -6.96 -12.65
N ILE A 549 -9.74 -8.00 -12.86
CA ILE A 549 -9.36 -9.28 -13.45
C ILE A 549 -9.77 -9.26 -14.94
N SER A 550 -9.12 -10.07 -15.78
CA SER A 550 -9.48 -10.13 -17.19
C SER A 550 -10.39 -11.31 -17.48
N ASP A 551 -11.29 -11.14 -18.47
CA ASP A 551 -12.28 -12.14 -18.85
C ASP A 551 -11.64 -13.53 -19.08
N LEU A 552 -10.45 -13.56 -19.67
CA LEU A 552 -9.72 -14.79 -19.97
C LEU A 552 -9.31 -15.56 -18.71
N LEU A 553 -8.99 -14.84 -17.63
CA LEU A 553 -8.56 -15.42 -16.36
C LEU A 553 -9.74 -15.89 -15.52
N GLU A 554 -10.84 -15.15 -15.52
CA GLU A 554 -12.07 -15.48 -14.79
C GLU A 554 -12.80 -16.66 -15.43
N GLY A 555 -13.00 -16.61 -16.75
CA GLY A 555 -13.67 -17.67 -17.48
C GLY A 555 -15.19 -17.60 -17.41
N PHE A 556 -15.83 -18.77 -17.56
CA PHE A 556 -17.28 -18.90 -17.70
C PHE A 556 -17.97 -19.54 -16.48
N SER A 557 -17.25 -19.66 -15.36
CA SER A 557 -17.86 -20.23 -14.16
C SER A 557 -18.99 -19.35 -13.65
N ASP A 558 -20.05 -19.94 -13.14
CA ASP A 558 -21.10 -19.24 -12.39
C ASP A 558 -20.96 -19.71 -10.94
N ASP A 559 -20.22 -18.93 -10.15
CA ASP A 559 -19.71 -19.35 -8.84
C ASP A 559 -20.75 -19.20 -7.74
N ASP A 560 -21.65 -18.21 -7.85
CA ASP A 560 -22.70 -17.94 -6.87
C ASP A 560 -24.11 -18.37 -7.35
N LEU A 561 -24.23 -18.85 -8.59
CA LEU A 561 -25.42 -19.43 -9.23
C LEU A 561 -26.49 -18.40 -9.56
N ASP A 562 -26.08 -17.17 -9.83
CA ASP A 562 -26.96 -16.04 -10.12
C ASP A 562 -27.34 -15.95 -11.62
N GLY A 563 -26.71 -16.75 -12.47
CA GLY A 563 -26.95 -16.79 -13.91
C GLY A 563 -26.02 -15.92 -14.74
N LEU A 564 -25.07 -15.21 -14.12
CA LEU A 564 -23.97 -14.52 -14.78
C LEU A 564 -22.70 -15.38 -14.76
N PRO A 565 -21.95 -15.42 -15.87
CA PRO A 565 -20.62 -16.00 -15.87
C PRO A 565 -19.63 -15.03 -15.20
N ALA A 566 -18.59 -15.56 -14.55
CA ALA A 566 -17.60 -14.82 -13.74
C ALA A 566 -17.06 -13.57 -14.44
N TYR A 567 -16.66 -13.67 -15.72
CA TYR A 567 -16.18 -12.51 -16.50
C TYR A 567 -17.20 -11.36 -16.70
N MET A 568 -18.45 -11.58 -16.29
CA MET A 568 -19.55 -10.64 -16.29
C MET A 568 -20.25 -10.67 -14.93
N ASP A 569 -19.56 -10.94 -13.84
CA ASP A 569 -20.16 -10.93 -12.51
C ASP A 569 -19.24 -10.21 -11.50
N ASN A 570 -19.64 -8.98 -11.16
CA ASN A 570 -18.90 -8.15 -10.22
C ASN A 570 -19.34 -8.32 -8.76
N SER A 571 -20.24 -9.26 -8.45
CA SER A 571 -20.83 -9.41 -7.12
C SER A 571 -21.29 -10.85 -6.83
N THR A 572 -20.49 -11.58 -6.06
CA THR A 572 -20.83 -12.92 -5.54
C THR A 572 -21.81 -12.94 -4.36
N ILE A 573 -22.57 -11.85 -4.14
CA ILE A 573 -23.50 -11.71 -3.02
C ILE A 573 -24.88 -12.23 -3.46
N PRO A 574 -25.40 -13.33 -2.87
CA PRO A 574 -26.53 -14.06 -3.45
C PRO A 574 -27.83 -13.26 -3.62
N TYR A 575 -28.08 -12.24 -2.79
CA TYR A 575 -29.31 -11.46 -2.80
C TYR A 575 -29.20 -10.17 -3.63
N LEU A 576 -28.09 -9.98 -4.35
CA LEU A 576 -27.84 -8.85 -5.23
C LEU A 576 -27.69 -9.32 -6.66
N GLN A 577 -28.06 -8.46 -7.61
CA GLN A 577 -27.91 -8.76 -9.02
C GLN A 577 -27.85 -7.45 -9.82
N PRO A 578 -26.86 -7.22 -10.70
CA PRO A 578 -26.81 -6.03 -11.53
C PRO A 578 -27.99 -5.93 -12.51
N LEU A 579 -28.42 -4.70 -12.78
CA LEU A 579 -29.34 -4.42 -13.88
C LEU A 579 -28.64 -4.47 -15.23
N HIS A 580 -27.44 -3.89 -15.30
CA HIS A 580 -26.51 -3.92 -16.42
C HIS A 580 -25.11 -3.62 -15.89
N ILE A 581 -24.14 -4.44 -16.26
CA ILE A 581 -22.73 -4.27 -15.85
C ILE A 581 -22.02 -3.25 -16.73
N ASN A 582 -22.36 -3.18 -18.02
CA ASN A 582 -21.73 -2.23 -18.94
C ASN A 582 -22.22 -0.78 -18.80
N ALA A 583 -23.09 -0.50 -17.82
CA ALA A 583 -23.57 0.85 -17.55
C ALA A 583 -22.46 1.79 -17.05
N ALA A 584 -22.67 3.10 -17.21
CA ALA A 584 -21.76 4.10 -16.63
C ALA A 584 -21.77 4.07 -15.09
N VAL A 585 -22.91 3.69 -14.51
CA VAL A 585 -23.09 3.41 -13.08
C VAL A 585 -23.84 2.10 -12.99
N VAL A 586 -23.19 1.07 -12.45
CA VAL A 586 -23.83 -0.22 -12.18
C VAL A 586 -24.87 -0.01 -11.08
N LYS A 587 -26.11 -0.39 -11.37
CA LYS A 587 -27.22 -0.38 -10.41
C LYS A 587 -27.51 -1.83 -10.03
N LEU A 588 -27.62 -2.11 -8.75
CA LEU A 588 -27.91 -3.45 -8.23
C LEU A 588 -29.38 -3.52 -7.78
N ALA A 589 -30.08 -4.56 -8.24
CA ALA A 589 -31.28 -5.02 -7.58
C ALA A 589 -30.92 -5.73 -6.28
N GLU A 590 -31.81 -5.63 -5.29
CA GLU A 590 -31.60 -6.20 -3.95
C GLU A 590 -32.87 -6.93 -3.50
N THR A 591 -32.76 -8.20 -3.13
CA THR A 591 -33.81 -8.95 -2.43
C THR A 591 -33.45 -9.12 -0.94
N GLU A 592 -34.28 -9.85 -0.19
CA GLU A 592 -34.04 -10.11 1.23
C GLU A 592 -32.74 -10.92 1.44
N PRO A 593 -31.87 -10.54 2.39
CA PRO A 593 -30.67 -11.31 2.70
C PRO A 593 -30.96 -12.79 3.00
N GLY A 594 -30.16 -13.67 2.38
CA GLY A 594 -30.31 -15.13 2.49
C GLY A 594 -31.24 -15.76 1.45
N LEU A 595 -31.96 -14.95 0.68
CA LEU A 595 -32.53 -15.40 -0.59
C LEU A 595 -31.47 -15.30 -1.68
N GLN A 596 -31.78 -15.91 -2.84
CA GLN A 596 -30.90 -15.84 -3.99
C GLN A 596 -31.62 -15.21 -5.18
N LEU A 597 -31.02 -14.19 -5.77
CA LEU A 597 -31.53 -13.46 -6.92
C LEU A 597 -30.81 -13.94 -8.18
N ARG A 598 -31.55 -14.48 -9.13
CA ARG A 598 -31.00 -15.03 -10.38
C ARG A 598 -31.57 -14.32 -11.61
N LEU A 599 -30.85 -14.35 -12.72
CA LEU A 599 -31.38 -13.95 -14.02
C LEU A 599 -32.58 -14.83 -14.40
N GLY A 600 -33.64 -14.20 -14.91
CA GLY A 600 -34.78 -14.92 -15.47
C GLY A 600 -34.46 -15.51 -16.85
N LYS A 601 -35.39 -16.32 -17.35
CA LYS A 601 -35.22 -17.07 -18.61
C LYS A 601 -35.04 -16.20 -19.86
N PHE A 602 -35.64 -15.01 -19.92
CA PHE A 602 -35.50 -14.09 -21.05
C PHE A 602 -34.11 -13.44 -21.04
N ALA A 603 -33.62 -13.04 -19.86
CA ALA A 603 -32.29 -12.46 -19.66
C ALA A 603 -31.19 -13.49 -19.98
N LEU A 604 -31.33 -14.71 -19.47
CA LEU A 604 -30.45 -15.84 -19.81
C LEU A 604 -30.42 -16.11 -21.32
N LEU A 605 -31.58 -16.16 -21.97
CA LEU A 605 -31.66 -16.44 -23.41
C LEU A 605 -31.02 -15.34 -24.28
N GLN A 606 -31.08 -14.08 -23.84
CA GLN A 606 -30.41 -12.97 -24.52
C GLN A 606 -28.93 -12.83 -24.17
N ASN A 607 -28.40 -13.67 -23.26
CA ASN A 607 -27.05 -13.52 -22.72
C ASN A 607 -26.84 -12.09 -22.18
N SER A 608 -27.82 -11.60 -21.42
CA SER A 608 -27.82 -10.27 -20.81
C SER A 608 -26.69 -10.13 -19.81
N ASP A 609 -26.23 -8.90 -19.59
CA ASP A 609 -25.24 -8.53 -18.55
C ASP A 609 -25.91 -8.05 -17.25
N GLY A 610 -27.13 -8.52 -17.00
CA GLY A 610 -27.94 -8.20 -15.83
C GLY A 610 -29.44 -8.43 -16.06
N LEU A 611 -30.25 -8.06 -15.07
CA LEU A 611 -31.71 -8.28 -15.04
C LEU A 611 -32.49 -7.44 -16.04
N GLN A 612 -31.95 -6.29 -16.44
CA GLN A 612 -32.69 -5.33 -17.24
C GLN A 612 -32.59 -5.66 -18.72
N LEU A 613 -33.73 -5.63 -19.42
CA LEU A 613 -33.85 -5.88 -20.85
C LEU A 613 -34.53 -4.70 -21.53
N SER A 614 -34.02 -4.34 -22.70
CA SER A 614 -34.71 -3.43 -23.61
C SER A 614 -35.91 -4.12 -24.28
N GLN A 615 -36.80 -3.31 -24.85
CA GLN A 615 -37.90 -3.82 -25.67
C GLN A 615 -37.42 -4.63 -26.87
N GLN A 616 -36.26 -4.31 -27.43
CA GLN A 616 -35.74 -5.06 -28.57
C GLN A 616 -35.24 -6.45 -28.14
N GLU A 617 -34.56 -6.54 -26.99
CA GLU A 617 -34.02 -7.79 -26.46
C GLU A 617 -35.13 -8.76 -26.04
N ILE A 618 -36.13 -8.27 -25.30
CA ILE A 618 -37.23 -9.14 -24.86
C ILE A 618 -38.02 -9.69 -26.05
N LEU A 619 -38.25 -8.89 -27.11
CA LEU A 619 -38.91 -9.35 -28.33
C LEU A 619 -38.02 -10.26 -29.19
N ALA A 620 -36.70 -10.07 -29.14
CA ALA A 620 -35.75 -10.91 -29.86
C ALA A 620 -35.73 -12.36 -29.33
N THR A 621 -36.17 -12.59 -28.10
CA THR A 621 -36.40 -13.96 -27.58
C THR A 621 -37.44 -14.71 -28.41
N GLY A 622 -38.43 -14.01 -28.98
CA GLY A 622 -39.55 -14.61 -29.69
C GLY A 622 -40.45 -15.47 -28.80
N LEU A 623 -40.34 -15.35 -27.47
CA LEU A 623 -41.15 -16.05 -26.47
C LEU A 623 -42.33 -15.21 -25.99
N VAL A 624 -42.33 -13.90 -26.26
CA VAL A 624 -43.42 -12.99 -25.86
C VAL A 624 -43.74 -12.04 -27.01
N GLU A 625 -45.02 -11.74 -27.18
CA GLU A 625 -45.49 -10.73 -28.14
C GLU A 625 -45.32 -9.32 -27.57
N GLN A 626 -45.42 -8.31 -28.44
CA GLN A 626 -45.31 -6.91 -28.02
C GLN A 626 -46.50 -6.50 -27.13
N ASP A 627 -46.22 -5.81 -26.02
CA ASP A 627 -47.27 -5.22 -25.17
C ASP A 627 -48.01 -4.08 -25.90
N ASN A 628 -49.26 -3.87 -25.50
CA ASN A 628 -50.11 -2.78 -25.99
C ASN A 628 -49.76 -1.44 -25.36
N LEU A 629 -49.03 -1.43 -24.24
CA LEU A 629 -48.55 -0.24 -23.57
C LEU A 629 -47.06 -0.02 -23.85
N ALA A 630 -46.65 1.24 -23.95
CA ALA A 630 -45.25 1.58 -24.14
C ALA A 630 -44.51 1.45 -22.80
N ASN A 631 -43.51 0.57 -22.76
CA ASN A 631 -42.55 0.51 -21.66
C ASN A 631 -41.65 1.76 -21.68
N THR A 632 -41.42 2.33 -20.50
CA THR A 632 -40.64 3.58 -20.37
C THR A 632 -39.36 3.42 -19.55
N MET A 633 -39.15 2.28 -18.89
CA MET A 633 -38.08 2.10 -17.89
C MET A 633 -37.36 0.76 -17.99
N GLY A 634 -37.47 0.08 -19.13
CA GLY A 634 -36.96 -1.27 -19.35
C GLY A 634 -37.85 -2.35 -18.76
N TYR A 635 -37.53 -3.59 -19.10
CA TYR A 635 -38.10 -4.78 -18.50
C TYR A 635 -37.09 -5.38 -17.52
N PHE A 636 -37.58 -6.01 -16.47
CA PHE A 636 -36.78 -6.74 -15.49
C PHE A 636 -37.18 -8.20 -15.56
N ASP A 637 -36.21 -9.09 -15.63
CA ASP A 637 -36.45 -10.52 -15.71
C ASP A 637 -35.54 -11.25 -14.72
N PHE A 638 -36.13 -11.72 -13.63
CA PHE A 638 -35.42 -12.31 -12.49
C PHE A 638 -36.19 -13.47 -11.87
N GLU A 639 -35.45 -14.32 -11.15
CA GLU A 639 -35.99 -15.34 -10.26
C GLU A 639 -35.50 -15.12 -8.82
N ILE A 640 -36.37 -15.27 -7.82
CA ILE A 640 -35.99 -15.23 -6.40
C ILE A 640 -36.10 -16.63 -5.83
N HIS A 641 -34.97 -17.24 -5.47
CA HIS A 641 -34.85 -18.61 -4.98
C HIS A 641 -34.70 -18.68 -3.46
N ASN A 642 -34.86 -19.91 -2.94
CA ASN A 642 -34.70 -20.29 -1.54
C ASN A 642 -35.75 -19.64 -0.61
N ILE A 643 -36.94 -19.39 -1.15
CA ILE A 643 -38.06 -18.85 -0.39
C ILE A 643 -38.62 -19.98 0.49
N MET A 644 -38.61 -19.78 1.80
CA MET A 644 -39.20 -20.69 2.79
C MET A 644 -39.96 -19.88 3.86
N PRO A 645 -41.12 -20.37 4.34
CA PRO A 645 -41.91 -21.47 3.76
C PRO A 645 -42.44 -21.12 2.36
N PHE A 646 -42.70 -22.14 1.53
CA PHE A 646 -43.30 -21.94 0.21
C PHE A 646 -44.65 -21.21 0.34
N GLY A 647 -44.91 -20.29 -0.60
CA GLY A 647 -46.11 -19.46 -0.56
C GLY A 647 -45.99 -18.15 0.22
N ARG A 648 -44.82 -17.85 0.82
CA ARG A 648 -44.64 -16.55 1.48
C ARG A 648 -44.36 -15.44 0.48
N SER A 649 -44.69 -14.21 0.87
CA SER A 649 -44.26 -13.03 0.12
C SER A 649 -42.83 -12.62 0.46
N VAL A 650 -42.11 -12.14 -0.55
CA VAL A 650 -40.75 -11.59 -0.42
C VAL A 650 -40.63 -10.26 -1.15
N ALA A 651 -39.76 -9.39 -0.64
CA ALA A 651 -39.53 -8.08 -1.23
C ALA A 651 -38.29 -8.06 -2.14
N ILE A 652 -38.42 -7.47 -3.32
CA ILE A 652 -37.30 -7.09 -4.20
C ILE A 652 -37.33 -5.58 -4.48
N VAL A 653 -36.15 -4.98 -4.50
CA VAL A 653 -35.92 -3.58 -4.82
C VAL A 653 -35.22 -3.47 -6.16
N LEU A 654 -35.81 -2.69 -7.07
CA LEU A 654 -35.32 -2.43 -8.41
C LEU A 654 -35.00 -0.94 -8.57
N PRO A 655 -33.73 -0.56 -8.76
CA PRO A 655 -33.35 0.83 -9.03
C PRO A 655 -33.70 1.24 -10.47
N LEU A 656 -34.54 2.25 -10.63
CA LEU A 656 -35.06 2.65 -11.94
C LEU A 656 -34.08 3.53 -12.70
N GLY A 657 -34.07 3.39 -14.04
CA GLY A 657 -33.28 4.23 -14.96
C GLY A 657 -33.69 5.70 -14.92
N ASP A 658 -35.00 5.93 -14.89
CA ASP A 658 -35.66 7.24 -14.90
C ASP A 658 -36.66 7.36 -13.76
N ALA A 659 -37.10 8.59 -13.48
CA ALA A 659 -38.10 8.86 -12.45
C ALA A 659 -39.51 8.48 -12.91
N ILE A 660 -40.30 7.90 -12.01
CA ILE A 660 -41.69 7.50 -12.27
C ILE A 660 -42.53 8.70 -12.72
N VAL A 661 -43.37 8.47 -13.74
CA VAL A 661 -44.22 9.51 -14.34
C VAL A 661 -45.70 9.24 -14.03
N GLU A 662 -46.57 10.22 -14.29
CA GLU A 662 -48.01 10.03 -14.16
C GLU A 662 -48.50 8.90 -15.08
N TYR A 663 -49.49 8.14 -14.60
CA TYR A 663 -50.11 7.02 -15.32
C TYR A 663 -49.18 5.82 -15.61
N SER A 664 -48.08 5.70 -14.87
CA SER A 664 -47.28 4.49 -14.82
C SER A 664 -48.08 3.31 -14.25
N VAL A 665 -47.91 2.13 -14.86
CA VAL A 665 -48.44 0.84 -14.41
C VAL A 665 -47.33 -0.20 -14.47
N TYR A 666 -47.30 -1.15 -13.54
CA TYR A 666 -46.39 -2.29 -13.61
C TYR A 666 -47.06 -3.42 -14.40
N ARG A 667 -46.39 -3.85 -15.46
CA ARG A 667 -46.84 -4.89 -16.39
C ARG A 667 -46.00 -6.13 -16.18
N LYS A 668 -46.65 -7.28 -16.32
CA LYS A 668 -46.12 -8.62 -16.00
C LYS A 668 -46.31 -9.54 -17.19
N ILE A 669 -45.38 -10.47 -17.41
CA ILE A 669 -45.58 -11.62 -18.29
C ILE A 669 -46.02 -12.79 -17.41
N ASN A 670 -47.20 -13.36 -17.69
CA ASN A 670 -47.70 -14.54 -16.98
C ASN A 670 -47.15 -15.85 -17.57
N GLY A 671 -47.47 -16.99 -16.96
CA GLY A 671 -47.04 -18.32 -17.43
C GLY A 671 -47.55 -18.71 -18.83
N GLU A 672 -48.56 -18.02 -19.36
CA GLU A 672 -49.03 -18.17 -20.74
C GLU A 672 -48.29 -17.24 -21.73
N GLN A 673 -47.22 -16.56 -21.27
CA GLN A 673 -46.42 -15.61 -22.04
C GLN A 673 -47.24 -14.39 -22.53
N GLN A 674 -48.19 -13.93 -21.73
CA GLN A 674 -49.05 -12.79 -22.04
C GLN A 674 -48.83 -11.62 -21.07
N TRP A 675 -48.95 -10.40 -21.58
CA TRP A 675 -48.88 -9.18 -20.80
C TRP A 675 -50.15 -8.93 -19.99
N VAL A 676 -50.00 -8.87 -18.67
CA VAL A 676 -51.05 -8.57 -17.69
C VAL A 676 -50.62 -7.44 -16.75
N ASP A 677 -51.57 -6.81 -16.07
CA ASP A 677 -51.26 -5.85 -14.99
C ASP A 677 -50.85 -6.59 -13.72
N PHE A 678 -49.96 -6.00 -12.93
CA PHE A 678 -49.66 -6.49 -11.59
C PHE A 678 -50.92 -6.48 -10.72
N VAL A 679 -51.14 -7.58 -10.00
CA VAL A 679 -52.28 -7.76 -9.11
C VAL A 679 -51.89 -7.33 -7.69
N GLU A 680 -52.45 -6.24 -7.19
CA GLU A 680 -52.19 -5.78 -5.81
C GLU A 680 -53.22 -6.33 -4.80
N ASP A 681 -52.74 -6.90 -3.70
CA ASP A 681 -53.54 -7.40 -2.57
C ASP A 681 -52.75 -7.35 -1.24
N SER A 682 -53.09 -8.17 -0.24
CA SER A 682 -52.38 -8.19 1.05
C SER A 682 -50.99 -8.84 0.97
N ASN A 683 -50.76 -9.69 -0.01
CA ASN A 683 -49.53 -10.47 -0.20
C ASN A 683 -48.70 -9.93 -1.38
N ASN A 684 -49.30 -9.08 -2.22
CA ASN A 684 -48.70 -8.50 -3.40
C ASN A 684 -48.82 -6.97 -3.37
N VAL A 685 -47.69 -6.26 -3.27
CA VAL A 685 -47.69 -4.79 -3.08
C VAL A 685 -46.64 -4.13 -3.94
N ILE A 686 -47.02 -3.05 -4.63
CA ILE A 686 -46.08 -2.13 -5.27
C ILE A 686 -45.85 -0.95 -4.32
N ALA A 687 -44.58 -0.58 -4.12
CA ALA A 687 -44.21 0.62 -3.38
C ALA A 687 -43.00 1.30 -4.01
N THR A 688 -42.83 2.59 -3.81
CA THR A 688 -41.71 3.35 -4.36
C THR A 688 -41.07 4.28 -3.33
N SER A 689 -39.84 4.69 -3.61
CA SER A 689 -39.12 5.69 -2.83
C SER A 689 -38.14 6.47 -3.71
N ALA A 690 -37.77 7.66 -3.27
CA ALA A 690 -36.54 8.30 -3.73
C ALA A 690 -35.31 7.50 -3.28
N THR A 691 -34.19 7.65 -4.01
CA THR A 691 -32.89 7.11 -3.57
C THR A 691 -32.39 7.84 -2.32
N ILE A 692 -31.73 7.10 -1.44
CA ILE A 692 -30.89 7.67 -0.38
C ILE A 692 -29.47 7.55 -0.84
N ASN A 693 -28.71 8.64 -0.80
CA ASN A 693 -27.30 8.60 -1.17
C ASN A 693 -27.04 8.13 -2.63
N GLY A 694 -28.07 8.05 -3.49
CA GLY A 694 -27.94 7.53 -4.86
C GLY A 694 -28.10 6.02 -4.97
N VAL A 695 -28.47 5.35 -3.88
CA VAL A 695 -28.82 3.92 -3.81
C VAL A 695 -30.26 3.79 -3.34
N CYS A 696 -30.94 2.72 -3.72
CA CYS A 696 -32.28 2.48 -3.21
C CYS A 696 -32.25 2.05 -1.74
N PRO A 697 -33.25 2.47 -0.93
CA PRO A 697 -33.36 1.96 0.43
C PRO A 697 -33.48 0.43 0.43
N ALA A 698 -32.97 -0.24 1.47
CA ALA A 698 -33.11 -1.68 1.64
C ALA A 698 -34.59 -2.13 1.59
N PRO A 699 -34.91 -3.37 1.16
CA PRO A 699 -36.28 -3.84 0.91
C PRO A 699 -37.30 -3.60 2.03
N HIS A 700 -36.88 -3.68 3.30
CA HIS A 700 -37.77 -3.46 4.45
C HIS A 700 -37.75 -2.03 5.01
N SER A 701 -37.17 -1.07 4.30
CA SER A 701 -37.17 0.32 4.72
C SER A 701 -38.58 0.90 4.77
N ASP A 702 -38.88 1.64 5.84
CA ASP A 702 -40.13 2.39 6.01
C ASP A 702 -40.26 3.59 5.05
N LEU A 703 -39.21 3.88 4.26
CA LEU A 703 -39.21 4.96 3.29
C LEU A 703 -40.04 4.64 2.04
N TYR A 704 -40.30 3.35 1.78
CA TYR A 704 -41.15 2.93 0.68
C TYR A 704 -42.62 3.26 0.95
N GLN A 705 -43.21 4.03 0.04
CA GLN A 705 -44.62 4.39 0.06
C GLN A 705 -45.38 3.56 -0.97
N VAL A 706 -46.54 3.02 -0.60
CA VAL A 706 -47.37 2.19 -1.49
C VAL A 706 -47.77 2.96 -2.75
N GLY A 707 -47.77 2.26 -3.89
CA GLY A 707 -48.07 2.78 -5.22
C GLY A 707 -46.85 3.25 -6.01
N LEU A 708 -47.07 3.52 -7.30
CA LEU A 708 -46.07 4.10 -8.21
C LEU A 708 -46.07 5.63 -8.08
N ASN A 709 -45.29 6.18 -7.13
CA ASN A 709 -45.30 7.61 -6.85
C ASN A 709 -44.41 8.40 -7.83
N VAL A 710 -44.96 9.48 -8.38
CA VAL A 710 -44.28 10.31 -9.39
C VAL A 710 -43.01 10.95 -8.81
N GLY A 711 -41.90 10.84 -9.54
CA GLY A 711 -40.60 11.38 -9.17
C GLY A 711 -39.69 10.40 -8.44
N ASP A 712 -40.23 9.29 -7.92
CA ASP A 712 -39.43 8.24 -7.29
C ASP A 712 -38.61 7.46 -8.32
N THR A 713 -37.48 6.90 -7.86
CA THR A 713 -36.50 6.20 -8.71
C THR A 713 -36.16 4.81 -8.17
N CYS A 714 -36.87 4.35 -7.14
CA CYS A 714 -36.74 3.02 -6.56
C CYS A 714 -38.10 2.35 -6.54
N LEU A 715 -38.19 1.19 -7.16
CA LEU A 715 -39.36 0.34 -7.13
C LEU A 715 -39.12 -0.77 -6.11
N LYS A 716 -40.10 -1.02 -5.25
CA LYS A 716 -40.17 -2.21 -4.41
C LYS A 716 -41.39 -3.01 -4.81
N LEU A 717 -41.18 -4.30 -5.07
CA LEU A 717 -42.24 -5.28 -5.30
C LEU A 717 -42.24 -6.25 -4.12
N LEU A 718 -43.39 -6.43 -3.51
CA LEU A 718 -43.68 -7.56 -2.63
C LEU A 718 -44.47 -8.57 -3.47
N ILE A 719 -43.94 -9.78 -3.65
CA ILE A 719 -44.53 -10.81 -4.51
C ILE A 719 -44.67 -12.10 -3.70
N GLU A 720 -45.82 -12.76 -3.82
CA GLU A 720 -46.13 -14.06 -3.22
C GLU A 720 -45.68 -15.22 -4.13
N ASP A 721 -44.88 -16.14 -3.60
CA ASP A 721 -44.51 -17.42 -4.25
C ASP A 721 -45.77 -18.26 -4.55
N GLY A 722 -45.98 -18.63 -5.81
CA GLY A 722 -47.22 -19.25 -6.30
C GLY A 722 -48.45 -18.33 -6.36
N GLY A 723 -48.28 -17.03 -6.12
CA GLY A 723 -49.35 -16.03 -6.18
C GLY A 723 -49.70 -15.59 -7.61
N ALA A 724 -50.56 -14.59 -7.73
CA ALA A 724 -51.01 -14.07 -9.04
C ALA A 724 -49.91 -13.35 -9.84
N ASN A 725 -48.85 -12.89 -9.16
CA ASN A 725 -47.70 -12.23 -9.78
C ASN A 725 -46.47 -13.14 -9.85
N ASP A 726 -46.59 -14.42 -9.52
CA ASP A 726 -45.57 -15.40 -9.83
C ASP A 726 -45.87 -16.01 -11.21
N ALA A 727 -44.93 -15.96 -12.14
CA ALA A 727 -45.23 -16.29 -13.53
C ALA A 727 -45.59 -17.77 -13.72
N ASP A 728 -45.01 -18.69 -12.95
CA ASP A 728 -45.38 -20.12 -13.03
C ASP A 728 -46.62 -20.46 -12.18
N GLY A 729 -46.97 -19.62 -11.21
CA GLY A 729 -48.10 -19.77 -10.31
C GLY A 729 -47.98 -20.96 -9.35
N ILE A 730 -46.78 -21.46 -9.10
CA ILE A 730 -46.52 -22.63 -8.25
C ILE A 730 -45.75 -22.18 -7.00
N ALA A 731 -46.31 -22.43 -5.81
CA ALA A 731 -45.58 -22.23 -4.56
C ALA A 731 -44.49 -23.31 -4.41
N ASN A 732 -43.29 -23.03 -4.89
CA ASN A 732 -42.17 -23.98 -4.96
C ASN A 732 -40.87 -23.41 -4.36
N GLY A 733 -40.93 -22.24 -3.74
CA GLY A 733 -39.77 -21.56 -3.18
C GLY A 733 -38.98 -20.74 -4.21
N VAL A 734 -39.56 -20.50 -5.39
CA VAL A 734 -39.01 -19.69 -6.48
C VAL A 734 -40.11 -18.77 -7.02
N ILE A 735 -39.86 -17.46 -7.05
CA ILE A 735 -40.71 -16.50 -7.77
C ILE A 735 -40.08 -16.20 -9.13
N ASP A 736 -40.82 -16.38 -10.22
CA ASP A 736 -40.46 -15.95 -11.59
C ASP A 736 -41.18 -14.62 -11.92
N ASP A 737 -40.42 -13.52 -12.08
CA ASP A 737 -40.98 -12.18 -12.37
C ASP A 737 -40.35 -11.52 -13.60
N PRO A 738 -40.86 -11.82 -14.80
CA PRO A 738 -40.64 -10.98 -15.97
C PRO A 738 -41.68 -9.85 -15.95
N GLY A 739 -41.22 -8.61 -15.89
CA GLY A 739 -42.10 -7.44 -15.80
C GLY A 739 -41.45 -6.12 -16.20
N GLY A 740 -42.16 -5.02 -16.04
CA GLY A 740 -41.62 -3.69 -16.32
C GLY A 740 -42.66 -2.58 -16.18
N ILE A 741 -42.18 -1.33 -16.13
CA ILE A 741 -43.05 -0.16 -16.00
C ILE A 741 -43.44 0.37 -17.38
N ALA A 742 -44.75 0.38 -17.64
CA ALA A 742 -45.36 0.99 -18.82
C ALA A 742 -46.17 2.23 -18.46
N VAL A 743 -46.48 3.06 -19.44
CA VAL A 743 -47.30 4.28 -19.26
C VAL A 743 -48.58 4.17 -20.08
N VAL A 744 -49.71 4.47 -19.45
CA VAL A 744 -51.01 4.52 -20.13
C VAL A 744 -51.16 5.86 -20.86
N ASP A 745 -51.45 5.81 -22.16
CA ASP A 745 -51.64 7.01 -22.98
C ASP A 745 -52.80 7.90 -22.48
N ASN A 746 -52.53 9.19 -22.28
CA ASN A 746 -53.50 10.19 -21.79
C ASN A 746 -54.79 10.28 -22.64
N ASN A 747 -54.73 9.88 -23.93
CA ASN A 747 -55.89 9.91 -24.84
C ASN A 747 -56.98 8.88 -24.50
N THR A 748 -56.67 7.79 -23.79
CA THR A 748 -57.67 6.76 -23.42
C THR A 748 -58.43 7.12 -22.13
N ILE A 749 -57.80 7.90 -21.24
CA ILE A 749 -58.37 8.32 -19.93
C ILE A 749 -59.48 9.36 -20.10
N SER A 750 -59.40 10.18 -21.15
CA SER A 750 -60.40 11.23 -21.44
C SER A 750 -61.76 10.73 -21.94
N LEU A 751 -61.93 9.42 -22.17
CA LEU A 751 -63.20 8.81 -22.60
C LEU A 751 -64.03 8.18 -21.47
N ASP A 752 -63.44 7.94 -20.29
CA ASP A 752 -64.08 7.13 -19.24
C ASP A 752 -64.53 7.92 -17.99
N VAL A 753 -64.63 9.25 -18.11
CA VAL A 753 -65.30 10.06 -17.09
C VAL A 753 -66.80 10.11 -17.39
N ILE A 754 -67.53 9.06 -17.01
CA ILE A 754 -68.96 9.23 -16.70
C ILE A 754 -68.99 10.04 -15.40
N PRO A 755 -69.53 11.27 -15.38
CA PRO A 755 -69.56 12.07 -14.16
C PRO A 755 -70.48 11.38 -13.14
N THR A 756 -69.90 10.68 -12.18
CA THR A 756 -70.60 10.28 -10.97
C THR A 756 -70.93 11.54 -10.19
N LYS A 757 -72.21 11.69 -9.88
CA LYS A 757 -72.75 12.84 -9.14
C LYS A 757 -71.99 12.98 -7.82
N SER A 758 -71.21 14.04 -7.71
CA SER A 758 -70.80 14.61 -6.43
C SER A 758 -72.05 14.96 -5.62
N SER A 759 -72.20 14.29 -4.48
CA SER A 759 -73.15 14.65 -3.43
C SER A 759 -72.69 15.95 -2.77
N SER A 760 -72.96 17.08 -3.43
CA SER A 760 -73.01 18.38 -2.78
C SER A 760 -74.34 18.51 -2.04
N GLY A 761 -74.28 18.78 -0.75
CA GLY A 761 -75.45 18.87 0.12
C GLY A 761 -76.46 19.92 -0.37
N SER A 762 -77.59 19.47 -0.88
CA SER A 762 -78.73 20.34 -1.13
C SER A 762 -79.39 20.71 0.20
N LEU A 763 -79.23 21.96 0.63
CA LEU A 763 -80.11 22.56 1.63
C LEU A 763 -81.56 22.47 1.15
N SER A 764 -82.38 21.73 1.89
CA SER A 764 -83.81 21.57 1.61
C SER A 764 -84.50 22.93 1.45
N PHE A 765 -85.37 23.07 0.45
CA PHE A 765 -86.20 24.27 0.22
C PHE A 765 -86.99 24.68 1.48
N LEU A 766 -87.34 23.71 2.34
CA LEU A 766 -87.95 23.96 3.65
C LEU A 766 -87.01 24.71 4.60
N ALA A 767 -85.71 24.41 4.59
CA ALA A 767 -84.71 25.09 5.41
C ALA A 767 -84.52 26.56 4.98
N LEU A 768 -84.55 26.80 3.67
CA LEU A 768 -84.42 28.15 3.08
C LEU A 768 -85.67 29.01 3.35
N VAL A 769 -86.87 28.41 3.34
CA VAL A 769 -88.12 29.09 3.74
C VAL A 769 -88.15 29.39 5.24
N SER A 770 -87.66 28.50 6.10
CA SER A 770 -87.55 28.77 7.54
C SER A 770 -86.53 29.88 7.86
N LEU A 771 -85.43 29.97 7.12
CA LEU A 771 -84.45 31.06 7.27
C LEU A 771 -85.04 32.41 6.83
N LEU A 772 -85.81 32.41 5.73
CA LEU A 772 -86.55 33.60 5.26
C LEU A 772 -87.64 34.05 6.24
N LEU A 773 -88.37 33.11 6.87
CA LEU A 773 -89.37 33.41 7.90
C LEU A 773 -88.72 33.96 9.19
N LEU A 774 -87.55 33.47 9.58
CA LEU A 774 -86.77 34.00 10.70
C LEU A 774 -86.22 35.40 10.43
N LEU A 775 -85.77 35.68 9.20
CA LEU A 775 -85.36 37.02 8.77
C LEU A 775 -86.53 38.00 8.68
N TYR A 776 -87.72 37.52 8.27
CA TYR A 776 -88.94 38.35 8.24
C TYR A 776 -89.44 38.68 9.65
N ARG A 777 -89.32 37.75 10.62
CA ARG A 777 -89.62 38.01 12.04
C ARG A 777 -88.67 39.01 12.69
N ARG A 778 -87.40 39.03 12.27
CA ARG A 778 -86.40 40.01 12.77
C ARG A 778 -86.64 41.43 12.24
N LYS A 779 -87.19 41.59 11.02
CA LYS A 779 -87.53 42.91 10.45
C LYS A 779 -88.81 43.54 11.01
N PHE A 780 -89.73 42.77 11.60
CA PHE A 780 -90.96 43.30 12.21
C PHE A 780 -90.88 43.55 13.72
N SER A 781 -89.74 43.27 14.36
CA SER A 781 -89.49 43.64 15.76
C SER A 781 -88.73 44.97 15.90
N LEU A 782 -88.50 45.68 14.80
CA LEU A 782 -87.80 46.97 14.71
C LEU A 782 -88.58 47.93 13.79
N ALA A 783 -89.89 48.09 14.03
CA ALA A 783 -90.78 49.20 13.62
C ALA A 783 -92.21 48.82 14.09
N ASN A 784 -93.04 49.55 14.83
CA ASN A 784 -93.15 50.98 15.18
C ASN A 784 -92.76 51.96 14.08
#